data_AF-A0A6J0C4L1-F1
#
_entry.id   AF-A0A6J0C4L1-F1
#
_cell.length_a   1.000
_cell.length_b   1.000
_cell.length_c   1.000
_cell.angle_alpha   90.00
_cell.angle_beta   90.00
_cell.angle_gamma   90.00
#
_symmetry.space_group_name_H-M   'P 1'
#
loop_
_entity.id
_entity.type
_entity.pdbx_description
1 polymer ?
#
loop_
_entity_poly.entity_id
_entity_poly.type
_entity_poly.pdbx_seq_one_letter_code
_entity_poly.pdbx_strand_id
1 'polypeptide(L)'
;MKILLSLTLIYLAGIAAQENAARNIPASLLECYNTTAMLVKDDRLPHSMPALIALIRKIENTAGLNMDLRTLSIALLHRFRQDGIERNPSVQVQDGIVPFSPTGMSFSRHAATLKLIPGNAISFPNSSLTAVERCSLHYMLSSSFEMIQRDGESSVCSTISQTAQYRVERNVGEEDATESESIGDDVETLTPLELEMIKHKTNEYQPKVTTEDPNWLYPALPPNHPDSARISTYTQSSCPVENGVVKTKWGAVSMGPVLAGIAAALEPQTVTLAELLSADLEEKGYTSGPALTNRWIATLGGDLAEAALIQGPGQVSSINIGAIGGFNSTALPRWYFLTTNENLETTTAEIRGDLDGLILADSVASWYSSVSTLRLSQILDMYYSSRGVFNSTMRACNRRTLFSTVAENATMVNQVYSSALLLYEEVARVTMSAERIQSLATIAANALSVYIPASMNSDLPCDATNAVNDSNTASADLTIIIDTTWPFTTIQPFLASLLEGIEVGKFNSNFTLINGYDGSLMINSSNMLLDFYSFNATQYANFTSGFDLPKALEALRILQKERLNKEQSQNIGGSNSDVVLVLSYTSSITTDADKEYCLQQLRIIREEVPDSVFLYLTYGSKDKWSDIAANSTTDTFAITATSTTDTLTTINPVISRIKQIPKRLINSACGASFSSTGSTASFVDYVEPSGIKYYRLNPNYFSTDTATVKVQGAGWGYLNVCTSRSVVQPNSTSPNDVSCTSVTTNTHSISISCSGVDLIHRCQPLYLSVAANASDSVSYQCTDANVCRYPDMRKFTISYDNLVCRSSASTFFFAPLVLVVSFIINFM
;
A
#
# COMPACT_ATOMS: atom_id res chain seq x y z
N MET A 1 12.93 -51.14 -18.18
CA MET A 1 12.71 -51.04 -16.72
C MET A 1 13.22 -49.73 -16.11
N LYS A 2 14.45 -49.27 -16.38
CA LYS A 2 14.96 -47.98 -15.89
C LYS A 2 14.24 -46.74 -16.45
N ILE A 3 13.86 -46.76 -17.73
CA ILE A 3 13.08 -45.69 -18.39
C ILE A 3 11.64 -45.63 -17.87
N LEU A 4 11.05 -46.79 -17.58
CA LEU A 4 9.71 -46.88 -17.00
C LEU A 4 9.70 -46.35 -15.55
N LEU A 5 10.76 -46.64 -14.78
CA LEU A 5 10.93 -46.12 -13.42
C LEU A 5 11.12 -44.60 -13.38
N SER A 6 11.86 -44.03 -14.33
CA SER A 6 12.04 -42.56 -14.45
C SER A 6 10.76 -41.85 -14.89
N LEU A 7 9.98 -42.45 -15.80
CA LEU A 7 8.66 -41.92 -16.19
C LEU A 7 7.66 -42.01 -15.03
N THR A 8 7.65 -43.09 -14.25
CA THR A 8 6.81 -43.18 -13.05
C THR A 8 7.26 -42.25 -11.93
N LEU A 9 8.56 -41.95 -11.78
CA LEU A 9 9.03 -40.96 -10.80
C LEU A 9 8.66 -39.53 -11.19
N ILE A 10 8.71 -39.19 -12.48
CA ILE A 10 8.25 -37.89 -13.00
C ILE A 10 6.72 -37.77 -12.83
N TYR A 11 5.98 -38.86 -13.07
CA TYR A 11 4.52 -38.89 -12.89
C TYR A 11 4.11 -38.82 -11.41
N LEU A 12 4.82 -39.50 -10.51
CA LEU A 12 4.56 -39.44 -9.06
C LEU A 12 4.99 -38.12 -8.43
N ALA A 13 6.03 -37.45 -8.95
CA ALA A 13 6.37 -36.08 -8.55
C ALA A 13 5.34 -35.05 -9.06
N GLY A 14 4.74 -35.29 -10.23
CA GLY A 14 3.70 -34.42 -10.80
C GLY A 14 2.38 -34.41 -10.02
N ILE A 15 2.02 -35.51 -9.34
CA ILE A 15 0.74 -35.63 -8.61
C ILE A 15 0.71 -34.81 -7.31
N ALA A 16 1.87 -34.44 -6.75
CA ALA A 16 1.97 -33.63 -5.54
C ALA A 16 2.40 -32.16 -5.80
N ALA A 17 2.60 -31.77 -7.07
CA ALA A 17 3.29 -30.51 -7.38
C ALA A 17 2.37 -29.30 -7.62
N GLN A 18 1.11 -29.48 -8.00
CA GLN A 18 0.21 -28.37 -8.39
C GLN A 18 -1.17 -28.47 -7.73
N GLU A 19 -1.23 -28.43 -6.41
CA GLU A 19 -2.48 -28.62 -5.65
C GLU A 19 -3.58 -27.60 -6.03
N ASN A 20 -3.21 -26.40 -6.46
CA ASN A 20 -4.11 -25.31 -6.83
C ASN A 20 -4.57 -25.34 -8.30
N ALA A 21 -4.07 -26.27 -9.13
CA ALA A 21 -4.56 -26.49 -10.50
C ALA A 21 -5.76 -27.46 -10.56
N ALA A 22 -6.22 -27.98 -9.41
CA ALA A 22 -7.37 -28.88 -9.32
C ALA A 22 -8.70 -28.14 -9.10
N ARG A 23 -9.82 -28.75 -9.50
CA ARG A 23 -11.19 -28.25 -9.26
C ARG A 23 -11.68 -28.40 -7.81
N ASN A 24 -10.76 -28.65 -6.87
CA ASN A 24 -11.00 -28.67 -5.43
C ASN A 24 -10.15 -27.59 -4.76
N ILE A 25 -10.63 -27.07 -3.64
CA ILE A 25 -9.81 -26.17 -2.80
C ILE A 25 -8.68 -27.02 -2.19
N PRO A 26 -7.40 -26.62 -2.35
CA PRO A 26 -6.28 -27.36 -1.81
C PRO A 26 -6.31 -27.30 -0.28
N ALA A 27 -5.77 -28.33 0.38
CA ALA A 27 -5.72 -28.42 1.83
C ALA A 27 -5.06 -27.18 2.47
N SER A 28 -4.12 -26.59 1.74
CA SER A 28 -3.38 -25.41 2.13
C SER A 28 -4.24 -24.12 2.15
N LEU A 29 -5.34 -24.04 1.37
CA LEU A 29 -6.27 -22.89 1.36
C LEU A 29 -7.58 -23.16 2.10
N LEU A 30 -7.84 -24.41 2.49
CA LEU A 30 -9.09 -24.81 3.14
C LEU A 30 -9.39 -24.00 4.41
N GLU A 31 -8.36 -23.56 5.15
CA GLU A 31 -8.51 -22.70 6.33
C GLU A 31 -9.25 -21.38 6.06
N CYS A 32 -9.12 -20.84 4.85
CA CYS A 32 -9.75 -19.59 4.44
C CYS A 32 -11.24 -19.72 4.13
N TYR A 33 -11.71 -20.95 3.92
CA TYR A 33 -13.09 -21.25 3.53
C TYR A 33 -13.87 -22.07 4.57
N ASN A 34 -13.19 -22.62 5.58
CA ASN A 34 -13.80 -23.45 6.62
C ASN A 34 -14.34 -22.64 7.81
N THR A 35 -13.74 -21.48 8.12
CA THR A 35 -14.14 -20.67 9.28
C THR A 35 -14.95 -19.45 8.86
N THR A 36 -16.01 -19.14 9.61
CA THR A 36 -16.85 -17.97 9.35
C THR A 36 -16.06 -16.66 9.45
N ALA A 37 -15.12 -16.55 10.39
CA ALA A 37 -14.29 -15.36 10.57
C ALA A 37 -13.38 -15.06 9.35
N MET A 38 -12.80 -16.07 8.69
CA MET A 38 -11.94 -15.82 7.50
C MET A 38 -12.75 -15.52 6.23
N LEU A 39 -14.02 -15.94 6.21
CA LEU A 39 -14.98 -15.61 5.15
C LEU A 39 -15.55 -14.20 5.30
N VAL A 40 -15.69 -13.69 6.53
CA VAL A 40 -16.06 -12.29 6.78
C VAL A 40 -14.95 -11.41 6.26
N LYS A 41 -15.21 -10.75 5.14
CA LYS A 41 -14.15 -10.04 4.44
C LYS A 41 -13.72 -8.73 5.14
N ASP A 42 -14.45 -8.28 6.16
CA ASP A 42 -14.08 -7.15 7.02
C ASP A 42 -13.04 -7.53 8.07
N ASP A 43 -12.86 -8.82 8.33
CA ASP A 43 -11.83 -9.33 9.23
C ASP A 43 -10.48 -9.52 8.51
N ARG A 44 -10.43 -9.27 7.20
CA ARG A 44 -9.22 -9.35 6.37
C ARG A 44 -8.40 -8.07 6.47
N LEU A 45 -7.11 -8.20 6.19
CA LEU A 45 -6.19 -7.07 6.08
C LEU A 45 -6.59 -6.19 4.88
N PRO A 46 -6.26 -4.88 4.90
CA PRO A 46 -6.50 -4.03 3.75
C PRO A 46 -5.74 -4.51 2.50
N HIS A 47 -6.43 -4.61 1.38
CA HIS A 47 -5.90 -4.86 0.05
C HIS A 47 -5.25 -3.60 -0.51
N SER A 48 -4.20 -3.11 0.16
CA SER A 48 -3.38 -1.98 -0.27
C SER A 48 -1.98 -2.47 -0.66
N MET A 49 -1.31 -1.75 -1.57
CA MET A 49 0.06 -2.08 -1.97
C MET A 49 1.04 -2.10 -0.77
N PRO A 50 0.99 -1.15 0.19
CA PRO A 50 1.81 -1.21 1.40
C PRO A 50 1.59 -2.48 2.23
N ALA A 51 0.32 -2.90 2.41
CA ALA A 51 -0.01 -4.12 3.15
C ALA A 51 0.53 -5.38 2.46
N LEU A 52 0.37 -5.49 1.14
CA LEU A 52 0.92 -6.59 0.35
C LEU A 52 2.45 -6.66 0.47
N ILE A 53 3.14 -5.52 0.31
CA ILE A 53 4.60 -5.43 0.44
C ILE A 53 5.02 -5.84 1.87
N ALA A 54 4.28 -5.43 2.89
CA ALA A 54 4.55 -5.82 4.27
C ALA A 54 4.42 -7.33 4.49
N LEU A 55 3.40 -7.99 3.92
CA LEU A 55 3.23 -9.44 3.96
C LEU A 55 4.41 -10.16 3.30
N ILE A 56 4.79 -9.74 2.08
CA ILE A 56 5.91 -10.35 1.35
C ILE A 56 7.22 -10.14 2.11
N ARG A 57 7.45 -8.95 2.67
CA ARG A 57 8.64 -8.67 3.51
C ARG A 57 8.69 -9.52 4.76
N LYS A 58 7.54 -9.76 5.40
CA LYS A 58 7.45 -10.64 6.58
C LYS A 58 7.90 -12.06 6.23
N ILE A 59 7.49 -12.57 5.07
CA ILE A 59 7.97 -13.86 4.54
C ILE A 59 9.48 -13.80 4.26
N GLU A 60 9.95 -12.83 3.45
CA GLU A 60 11.36 -12.68 3.05
C GLU A 60 12.34 -12.49 4.22
N ASN A 61 11.87 -11.98 5.35
CA ASN A 61 12.67 -11.78 6.56
C ASN A 61 12.57 -12.93 7.57
N THR A 62 11.88 -14.02 7.23
CA THR A 62 11.79 -15.21 8.09
C THR A 62 13.16 -15.85 8.24
N ALA A 63 13.58 -16.08 9.49
CA ALA A 63 14.87 -16.70 9.78
C ALA A 63 14.98 -18.09 9.14
N GLY A 64 16.07 -18.33 8.40
CA GLY A 64 16.30 -19.60 7.71
C GLY A 64 15.55 -19.77 6.38
N LEU A 65 14.87 -18.74 5.87
CA LEU A 65 14.29 -18.79 4.52
C LEU A 65 15.41 -18.96 3.48
N ASN A 66 15.33 -20.03 2.71
CA ASN A 66 16.25 -20.32 1.60
C ASN A 66 15.50 -20.27 0.26
N MET A 67 14.92 -19.10 -0.06
CA MET A 67 14.22 -18.85 -1.30
C MET A 67 14.72 -17.53 -1.89
N ASP A 68 15.20 -17.58 -3.14
CA ASP A 68 15.51 -16.41 -3.94
C ASP A 68 14.24 -15.81 -4.58
N LEU A 69 14.37 -14.69 -5.30
CA LEU A 69 13.25 -14.03 -5.99
C LEU A 69 12.41 -15.02 -6.82
N ARG A 70 13.08 -15.88 -7.59
CA ARG A 70 12.46 -16.88 -8.47
C ARG A 70 11.67 -17.90 -7.67
N THR A 71 12.32 -18.56 -6.71
CA THR A 71 11.72 -19.62 -5.91
C THR A 71 10.57 -19.08 -5.06
N LEU A 72 10.72 -17.89 -4.48
CA LEU A 72 9.66 -17.25 -3.69
C LEU A 72 8.45 -16.87 -4.56
N SER A 73 8.67 -16.26 -5.73
CA SER A 73 7.57 -15.86 -6.62
C SER A 73 6.75 -17.07 -7.07
N ILE A 74 7.42 -18.17 -7.41
CA ILE A 74 6.79 -19.45 -7.76
C ILE A 74 6.06 -20.05 -6.55
N ALA A 75 6.70 -20.09 -5.38
CA ALA A 75 6.07 -20.64 -4.18
C ALA A 75 4.81 -19.86 -3.79
N LEU A 76 4.81 -18.53 -3.89
CA LEU A 76 3.63 -17.70 -3.65
C LEU A 76 2.51 -17.99 -4.66
N LEU A 77 2.87 -18.10 -5.94
CA LEU A 77 1.93 -18.42 -7.02
C LEU A 77 1.25 -19.78 -6.78
N HIS A 78 2.04 -20.82 -6.45
CA HIS A 78 1.56 -22.19 -6.22
C HIS A 78 0.87 -22.39 -4.86
N ARG A 79 1.11 -21.51 -3.88
CA ARG A 79 0.54 -21.62 -2.52
C ARG A 79 -0.75 -20.84 -2.33
N PHE A 80 -0.80 -19.63 -2.88
CA PHE A 80 -1.79 -18.61 -2.51
C PHE A 80 -2.66 -18.17 -3.67
N ARG A 81 -2.28 -18.36 -4.94
CA ARG A 81 -3.15 -18.03 -6.07
C ARG A 81 -3.97 -19.25 -6.47
N GLN A 82 -5.28 -19.12 -6.49
CA GLN A 82 -6.19 -20.08 -7.12
C GLN A 82 -7.40 -19.32 -7.64
N ASP A 83 -7.43 -19.08 -8.95
CA ASP A 83 -8.48 -18.26 -9.57
C ASP A 83 -9.78 -19.06 -9.79
N GLY A 84 -10.90 -18.34 -9.94
CA GLY A 84 -12.21 -18.90 -10.25
C GLY A 84 -12.91 -19.62 -9.10
N ILE A 85 -12.57 -19.35 -7.84
CA ILE A 85 -13.28 -19.93 -6.68
C ILE A 85 -14.64 -19.25 -6.53
N GLU A 86 -15.71 -20.04 -6.64
CA GLU A 86 -17.09 -19.58 -6.49
C GLU A 86 -17.80 -20.34 -5.38
N ARG A 87 -18.77 -19.66 -4.75
CA ARG A 87 -19.65 -20.28 -3.75
C ARG A 87 -20.80 -20.99 -4.44
N ASN A 88 -21.08 -22.24 -4.06
CA ASN A 88 -22.33 -22.91 -4.42
C ASN A 88 -23.42 -22.55 -3.40
N PRO A 89 -24.41 -21.72 -3.74
CA PRO A 89 -25.41 -21.25 -2.79
C PRO A 89 -26.41 -22.34 -2.36
N SER A 90 -26.55 -23.40 -3.14
CA SER A 90 -27.45 -24.53 -2.84
C SER A 90 -26.89 -25.49 -1.80
N VAL A 91 -25.62 -25.32 -1.43
CA VAL A 91 -24.93 -26.17 -0.45
C VAL A 91 -24.70 -25.37 0.83
N GLN A 92 -25.19 -25.91 1.94
CA GLN A 92 -24.92 -25.37 3.26
C GLN A 92 -23.58 -25.90 3.79
N VAL A 93 -22.91 -25.12 4.65
CA VAL A 93 -21.68 -25.55 5.31
C VAL A 93 -22.01 -26.71 6.25
N GLN A 94 -21.31 -27.83 6.10
CA GLN A 94 -21.44 -29.02 6.95
C GLN A 94 -20.06 -29.62 7.22
N ASP A 95 -19.92 -30.48 8.23
CA ASP A 95 -18.65 -31.14 8.53
C ASP A 95 -18.13 -31.92 7.31
N GLY A 96 -16.95 -31.54 6.82
CA GLY A 96 -16.34 -32.12 5.62
C GLY A 96 -16.89 -31.60 4.29
N ILE A 97 -17.86 -30.66 4.29
CA ILE A 97 -18.44 -30.06 3.08
C ILE A 97 -18.28 -28.54 3.13
N VAL A 98 -17.39 -28.02 2.29
CA VAL A 98 -17.18 -26.58 2.08
C VAL A 98 -17.87 -26.17 0.77
N PRO A 99 -18.79 -25.18 0.78
CA PRO A 99 -19.60 -24.83 -0.39
C PRO A 99 -18.85 -23.92 -1.36
N PHE A 100 -17.56 -24.15 -1.58
CA PHE A 100 -16.71 -23.36 -2.46
C PHE A 100 -15.87 -24.27 -3.35
N SER A 101 -15.79 -23.93 -4.63
CA SER A 101 -15.01 -24.71 -5.61
C SER A 101 -14.51 -23.83 -6.76
N PRO A 102 -13.33 -24.13 -7.35
CA PRO A 102 -12.85 -23.52 -8.59
C PRO A 102 -13.70 -23.89 -9.81
N THR A 103 -14.84 -23.21 -9.99
CA THR A 103 -15.78 -23.42 -11.10
C THR A 103 -15.97 -22.18 -11.96
N GLY A 104 -15.48 -21.03 -11.51
CA GLY A 104 -15.56 -19.78 -12.23
C GLY A 104 -14.70 -19.76 -13.49
N MET A 105 -15.01 -18.80 -14.36
CA MET A 105 -14.40 -18.65 -15.68
C MET A 105 -12.86 -18.64 -15.66
N SER A 106 -12.24 -17.90 -14.74
CA SER A 106 -10.79 -17.70 -14.66
C SER A 106 -10.00 -18.95 -14.23
N PHE A 107 -10.67 -20.00 -13.77
CA PHE A 107 -10.00 -21.22 -13.29
C PHE A 107 -9.23 -21.93 -14.40
N SER A 108 -9.84 -22.09 -15.58
CA SER A 108 -9.25 -22.85 -16.69
C SER A 108 -7.97 -22.17 -17.18
N ARG A 109 -7.98 -20.83 -17.30
CA ARG A 109 -6.80 -20.02 -17.56
C ARG A 109 -5.73 -20.22 -16.50
N HIS A 110 -6.08 -20.08 -15.22
CA HIS A 110 -5.13 -20.26 -14.12
C HIS A 110 -4.46 -21.65 -14.13
N ALA A 111 -5.25 -22.71 -14.31
CA ALA A 111 -4.72 -24.07 -14.40
C ALA A 111 -3.76 -24.23 -15.60
N ALA A 112 -4.08 -23.63 -16.75
CA ALA A 112 -3.18 -23.60 -17.91
C ALA A 112 -1.89 -22.80 -17.63
N THR A 113 -1.98 -21.66 -16.96
CA THR A 113 -0.82 -20.85 -16.54
C THR A 113 0.12 -21.66 -15.65
N LEU A 114 -0.39 -22.39 -14.65
CA LEU A 114 0.44 -23.20 -13.75
C LEU A 114 1.15 -24.34 -14.46
N LYS A 115 0.55 -24.94 -15.49
CA LYS A 115 1.23 -25.95 -16.33
C LYS A 115 2.48 -25.39 -17.02
N LEU A 116 2.47 -24.10 -17.37
CA LEU A 116 3.56 -23.40 -18.06
C LEU A 116 4.52 -22.64 -17.12
N ILE A 117 4.23 -22.64 -15.81
CA ILE A 117 5.10 -22.12 -14.76
C ILE A 117 5.27 -23.23 -13.70
N PRO A 118 6.08 -24.26 -13.98
CA PRO A 118 6.22 -25.41 -13.09
C PRO A 118 6.82 -24.98 -11.75
N GLY A 119 6.34 -25.58 -10.66
CA GLY A 119 6.72 -25.18 -9.31
C GLY A 119 5.99 -25.98 -8.24
N ASN A 120 6.26 -25.67 -6.98
CA ASN A 120 5.49 -26.12 -5.82
C ASN A 120 5.77 -25.18 -4.63
N ALA A 121 5.02 -25.36 -3.55
CA ALA A 121 5.18 -24.60 -2.31
C ALA A 121 5.57 -25.46 -1.09
N ILE A 122 6.18 -26.64 -1.31
CA ILE A 122 6.45 -27.61 -0.24
C ILE A 122 7.39 -27.03 0.83
N SER A 123 8.38 -26.24 0.42
CA SER A 123 9.35 -25.59 1.32
C SER A 123 8.88 -24.23 1.88
N PHE A 124 7.64 -23.83 1.61
CA PHE A 124 7.12 -22.54 2.08
C PHE A 124 6.98 -22.51 3.62
N PRO A 125 7.51 -21.48 4.31
CA PRO A 125 7.41 -21.39 5.77
C PRO A 125 6.01 -20.96 6.22
N ASN A 126 5.06 -21.88 6.30
CA ASN A 126 3.66 -21.56 6.67
C ASN A 126 3.51 -20.83 8.02
N SER A 127 4.44 -21.02 8.95
CA SER A 127 4.47 -20.33 10.25
C SER A 127 4.95 -18.88 10.19
N SER A 128 5.43 -18.40 9.04
CA SER A 128 5.85 -16.99 8.85
C SER A 128 4.69 -15.99 8.91
N LEU A 129 3.47 -16.46 8.61
CA LEU A 129 2.24 -15.68 8.58
C LEU A 129 1.20 -16.30 9.52
N THR A 130 0.31 -15.47 10.07
CA THR A 130 -0.91 -15.89 10.77
C THR A 130 -1.99 -16.34 9.77
N ALA A 131 -3.07 -16.98 10.26
CA ALA A 131 -4.17 -17.41 9.39
C ALA A 131 -4.83 -16.22 8.65
N VAL A 132 -5.07 -15.10 9.34
CA VAL A 132 -5.61 -13.87 8.75
C VAL A 132 -4.68 -13.34 7.65
N GLU A 133 -3.37 -13.33 7.90
CA GLU A 133 -2.36 -12.88 6.93
C GLU A 133 -2.31 -13.81 5.70
N ARG A 134 -2.33 -15.14 5.89
CA ARG A 134 -2.33 -16.12 4.80
C ARG A 134 -3.59 -16.00 3.93
N CYS A 135 -4.76 -15.88 4.56
CA CYS A 135 -6.01 -15.74 3.82
C CYS A 135 -6.13 -14.39 3.13
N SER A 136 -5.70 -13.30 3.78
CA SER A 136 -5.64 -11.99 3.13
C SER A 136 -4.72 -12.02 1.91
N LEU A 137 -3.55 -12.66 2.00
CA LEU A 137 -2.65 -12.83 0.86
C LEU A 137 -3.30 -13.63 -0.28
N HIS A 138 -4.03 -14.71 0.04
CA HIS A 138 -4.79 -15.47 -0.96
C HIS A 138 -5.82 -14.60 -1.70
N TYR A 139 -6.60 -13.80 -0.97
CA TYR A 139 -7.61 -12.91 -1.56
C TYR A 139 -7.03 -11.66 -2.26
N MET A 140 -5.78 -11.29 -1.97
CA MET A 140 -5.05 -10.28 -2.74
C MET A 140 -4.47 -10.81 -4.05
N LEU A 141 -4.27 -12.14 -4.18
CA LEU A 141 -3.61 -12.75 -5.34
C LEU A 141 -4.56 -13.52 -6.27
N SER A 142 -5.68 -14.04 -5.76
CA SER A 142 -6.58 -14.92 -6.52
C SER A 142 -7.73 -14.15 -7.15
N SER A 143 -7.86 -14.21 -8.48
CA SER A 143 -8.98 -13.58 -9.21
C SER A 143 -10.21 -14.46 -9.10
N SER A 144 -11.32 -13.93 -8.59
CA SER A 144 -12.61 -14.64 -8.48
C SER A 144 -13.75 -13.63 -8.35
N PHE A 145 -14.92 -13.97 -8.89
CA PHE A 145 -16.09 -13.09 -8.92
C PHE A 145 -17.20 -13.60 -8.02
N GLU A 146 -17.70 -12.74 -7.13
CA GLU A 146 -18.86 -13.04 -6.30
C GLU A 146 -20.11 -12.38 -6.87
N MET A 147 -20.86 -13.18 -7.63
CA MET A 147 -22.01 -12.74 -8.43
C MET A 147 -23.35 -12.77 -7.68
N ILE A 148 -23.39 -13.29 -6.46
CA ILE A 148 -24.64 -13.47 -5.70
C ILE A 148 -24.95 -12.17 -4.93
N GLN A 149 -26.23 -11.77 -4.96
CA GLN A 149 -26.75 -10.64 -4.18
C GLN A 149 -26.46 -10.81 -2.68
N ARG A 150 -26.07 -9.70 -2.05
CA ARG A 150 -25.74 -9.62 -0.61
C ARG A 150 -26.78 -8.79 0.12
N ASP A 151 -26.84 -8.96 1.44
CA ASP A 151 -27.67 -8.09 2.29
C ASP A 151 -27.16 -6.64 2.24
N GLY A 152 -28.08 -5.67 2.17
CA GLY A 152 -27.74 -4.24 2.13
C GLY A 152 -27.19 -3.74 0.79
N GLU A 153 -27.35 -4.50 -0.29
CA GLU A 153 -26.85 -4.17 -1.62
C GLU A 153 -27.35 -2.81 -2.15
N SER A 154 -28.60 -2.42 -1.84
CA SER A 154 -29.18 -1.15 -2.28
C SER A 154 -28.39 0.07 -1.80
N SER A 155 -27.88 0.06 -0.57
CA SER A 155 -27.04 1.13 -0.05
C SER A 155 -25.62 1.02 -0.58
N VAL A 156 -25.02 -0.18 -0.55
CA VAL A 156 -23.62 -0.38 -0.93
C VAL A 156 -23.40 -0.06 -2.42
N CYS A 157 -24.25 -0.56 -3.31
CA CYS A 157 -24.07 -0.33 -4.74
C CYS A 157 -24.25 1.13 -5.15
N SER A 158 -25.14 1.86 -4.47
CA SER A 158 -25.39 3.29 -4.73
C SER A 158 -24.17 4.17 -4.45
N THR A 159 -23.32 3.79 -3.49
CA THR A 159 -22.11 4.55 -3.10
C THR A 159 -20.91 4.26 -4.01
N ILE A 160 -20.92 3.16 -4.78
CA ILE A 160 -19.79 2.76 -5.63
C ILE A 160 -19.59 3.75 -6.77
N SER A 161 -20.66 4.26 -7.38
CA SER A 161 -20.58 5.26 -8.47
C SER A 161 -19.73 6.46 -8.06
N GLN A 162 -19.86 6.92 -6.82
CA GLN A 162 -19.05 7.99 -6.25
C GLN A 162 -17.58 7.57 -6.11
N THR A 163 -17.28 6.43 -5.47
CA THR A 163 -15.88 5.97 -5.31
C THR A 163 -15.17 5.63 -6.62
N ALA A 164 -15.92 5.23 -7.65
CA ALA A 164 -15.41 5.00 -9.00
C ALA A 164 -15.11 6.32 -9.74
N GLN A 165 -15.89 7.37 -9.47
CA GLN A 165 -15.74 8.72 -10.05
C GLN A 165 -14.68 9.60 -9.36
N TYR A 166 -14.37 9.38 -8.08
CA TYR A 166 -13.33 10.13 -7.34
C TYR A 166 -11.89 9.91 -7.85
N ARG A 167 -11.70 9.18 -8.96
CA ARG A 167 -10.44 9.13 -9.73
C ARG A 167 -10.13 10.43 -10.47
N VAL A 168 -11.06 11.39 -10.50
CA VAL A 168 -10.83 12.74 -11.03
C VAL A 168 -10.39 13.63 -9.86
N GLU A 169 -9.08 13.91 -9.73
CA GLU A 169 -8.65 15.08 -8.97
C GLU A 169 -9.30 16.31 -9.62
N ARG A 170 -10.12 17.06 -8.87
CA ARG A 170 -10.39 18.45 -9.25
C ARG A 170 -9.05 19.17 -9.18
N ASN A 171 -8.60 19.75 -10.29
CA ASN A 171 -7.48 20.67 -10.33
C ASN A 171 -7.66 21.70 -9.21
N VAL A 172 -6.84 21.62 -8.16
CA VAL A 172 -6.66 22.72 -7.21
C VAL A 172 -5.65 23.66 -7.86
N GLY A 173 -6.15 24.51 -8.75
CA GLY A 173 -5.30 25.41 -9.52
C GLY A 173 -6.03 26.10 -10.66
N GLU A 174 -7.14 26.78 -10.37
CA GLU A 174 -7.54 27.94 -11.16
C GLU A 174 -8.42 28.84 -10.29
N GLU A 175 -7.97 30.08 -10.13
CA GLU A 175 -8.73 31.16 -9.49
C GLU A 175 -10.03 31.37 -10.25
N ASP A 176 -11.12 31.46 -9.48
CA ASP A 176 -12.35 32.21 -9.76
C ASP A 176 -12.56 32.65 -11.22
N ALA A 177 -13.27 31.83 -11.99
CA ALA A 177 -13.96 32.26 -13.20
C ALA A 177 -15.40 31.75 -13.16
N THR A 178 -16.30 32.68 -12.89
CA THR A 178 -17.75 32.54 -12.91
C THR A 178 -18.26 32.11 -14.29
N GLU A 179 -18.66 30.86 -14.46
CA GLU A 179 -19.71 30.48 -15.42
C GLU A 179 -20.62 29.41 -14.79
N SER A 180 -21.89 29.78 -14.63
CA SER A 180 -22.95 28.92 -14.11
C SER A 180 -23.37 27.92 -15.19
N GLU A 181 -22.82 26.71 -15.17
CA GLU A 181 -23.44 25.57 -15.86
C GLU A 181 -24.46 24.89 -14.93
N SER A 182 -25.69 24.85 -15.43
CA SER A 182 -26.87 24.27 -14.81
C SER A 182 -26.67 22.81 -14.45
N ILE A 183 -26.80 22.48 -13.16
CA ILE A 183 -27.01 21.12 -12.66
C ILE A 183 -28.29 20.59 -13.31
N GLY A 184 -28.19 19.55 -14.13
CA GLY A 184 -29.34 18.77 -14.58
C GLY A 184 -29.88 17.94 -13.42
N ASP A 185 -31.00 18.39 -12.86
CA ASP A 185 -31.81 17.64 -11.90
C ASP A 185 -32.53 16.50 -12.63
N ASP A 186 -31.86 15.35 -12.76
CA ASP A 186 -32.47 14.11 -13.23
C ASP A 186 -33.08 13.35 -12.03
N VAL A 187 -34.05 14.00 -11.37
CA VAL A 187 -35.03 13.30 -10.54
C VAL A 187 -36.37 13.47 -11.24
N GLU A 188 -36.84 12.38 -11.86
CA GLU A 188 -38.17 12.28 -12.49
C GLU A 188 -39.27 12.52 -11.44
N THR A 189 -39.55 13.79 -11.12
CA THR A 189 -40.75 14.18 -10.41
C THR A 189 -41.88 14.29 -11.41
N LEU A 190 -42.78 13.29 -11.36
CA LEU A 190 -44.02 13.27 -12.11
C LEU A 190 -44.76 14.61 -11.98
N THR A 191 -45.14 15.16 -13.13
CA THR A 191 -45.82 16.45 -13.20
C THR A 191 -47.23 16.35 -12.60
N PRO A 192 -47.80 17.47 -12.11
CA PRO A 192 -49.17 17.49 -11.58
C PRO A 192 -50.22 17.00 -12.59
N LEU A 193 -49.95 17.16 -13.90
CA LEU A 193 -50.78 16.62 -14.98
C LEU A 193 -50.74 15.09 -15.04
N GLU A 194 -49.57 14.47 -14.83
CA GLU A 194 -49.42 13.01 -14.80
C GLU A 194 -50.10 12.38 -13.58
N LEU A 195 -50.11 13.08 -12.45
CA LEU A 195 -50.85 12.68 -11.25
C LEU A 195 -52.38 12.79 -11.42
N GLU A 196 -52.88 13.74 -12.22
CA GLU A 196 -54.30 13.83 -12.60
C GLU A 196 -54.72 12.72 -13.57
N MET A 197 -53.83 12.33 -14.50
CA MET A 197 -54.10 11.23 -15.43
C MET A 197 -54.22 9.85 -14.74
N ILE A 198 -53.52 9.66 -13.61
CA ILE A 198 -53.59 8.42 -12.82
C ILE A 198 -54.87 8.35 -11.98
N LYS A 199 -55.43 9.49 -11.55
CA LYS A 199 -56.63 9.53 -10.70
C LYS A 199 -57.95 9.28 -11.44
N HIS A 200 -58.01 9.48 -12.76
CA HIS A 200 -59.27 9.43 -13.52
C HIS A 200 -59.52 8.17 -14.36
N LYS A 201 -58.66 7.14 -14.31
CA LYS A 201 -58.91 5.88 -15.02
C LYS A 201 -59.46 4.79 -14.10
N THR A 202 -60.69 5.01 -13.64
CA THR A 202 -61.57 3.91 -13.22
C THR A 202 -62.50 3.57 -14.38
N ASN A 203 -62.51 2.28 -14.70
CA ASN A 203 -63.39 1.56 -15.63
C ASN A 203 -63.06 1.61 -17.14
N GLU A 204 -62.87 0.40 -17.67
CA GLU A 204 -62.85 -0.01 -19.07
C GLU A 204 -61.72 0.53 -19.96
N TYR A 205 -60.54 -0.07 -19.84
CA TYR A 205 -59.62 -0.16 -20.98
C TYR A 205 -58.70 -1.39 -20.86
N GLN A 206 -58.85 -2.33 -21.81
CA GLN A 206 -57.93 -3.45 -22.02
C GLN A 206 -56.60 -2.91 -22.60
N PRO A 207 -55.44 -3.12 -21.95
CA PRO A 207 -54.17 -2.72 -22.54
C PRO A 207 -53.80 -3.65 -23.69
N LYS A 208 -53.48 -3.07 -24.85
CA LYS A 208 -52.75 -3.76 -25.91
C LYS A 208 -51.39 -4.21 -25.35
N VAL A 209 -51.23 -5.52 -25.25
CA VAL A 209 -49.99 -6.23 -24.95
C VAL A 209 -49.02 -6.04 -26.12
N THR A 210 -47.88 -5.39 -25.86
CA THR A 210 -46.68 -5.52 -26.72
C THR A 210 -45.43 -5.53 -25.85
N THR A 211 -45.29 -6.60 -25.07
CA THR A 211 -44.03 -7.22 -24.65
C THR A 211 -44.39 -8.68 -24.42
N GLU A 212 -43.93 -9.57 -25.30
CA GLU A 212 -44.07 -11.01 -25.06
C GLU A 212 -43.21 -11.36 -23.85
N ASP A 213 -43.85 -11.50 -22.69
CA ASP A 213 -43.30 -12.21 -21.55
C ASP A 213 -43.01 -13.65 -22.01
N PRO A 214 -41.73 -14.10 -22.03
CA PRO A 214 -41.38 -15.45 -22.47
C PRO A 214 -42.08 -16.56 -21.67
N ASN A 215 -42.63 -16.23 -20.49
CA ASN A 215 -43.38 -17.17 -19.65
C ASN A 215 -44.87 -17.29 -19.99
N TRP A 216 -45.41 -16.54 -20.96
CA TRP A 216 -46.82 -16.66 -21.35
C TRP A 216 -47.18 -18.01 -21.98
N LEU A 217 -46.18 -18.78 -22.43
CA LEU A 217 -46.34 -20.13 -22.98
C LEU A 217 -46.51 -21.22 -21.91
N TYR A 218 -46.29 -20.92 -20.63
CA TYR A 218 -46.38 -21.89 -19.55
C TYR A 218 -47.67 -21.69 -18.74
N PRO A 219 -48.48 -22.75 -18.55
CA PRO A 219 -49.64 -22.66 -17.66
C PRO A 219 -49.17 -22.34 -16.24
N ALA A 220 -49.98 -21.58 -15.49
CA ALA A 220 -49.72 -21.31 -14.08
C ALA A 220 -49.50 -22.63 -13.32
N LEU A 221 -48.46 -22.67 -12.48
CA LEU A 221 -48.12 -23.87 -11.71
C LEU A 221 -49.34 -24.30 -10.87
N PRO A 222 -49.66 -25.61 -10.81
CA PRO A 222 -50.80 -26.09 -10.05
C PRO A 222 -50.65 -25.73 -8.56
N PRO A 223 -51.76 -25.52 -7.82
CA PRO A 223 -51.75 -25.05 -6.42
C PRO A 223 -50.94 -25.92 -5.43
N ASN A 224 -50.57 -27.15 -5.84
CA ASN A 224 -49.90 -28.15 -5.01
C ASN A 224 -48.45 -28.41 -5.47
N HIS A 225 -47.85 -27.51 -6.25
CA HIS A 225 -46.46 -27.66 -6.68
C HIS A 225 -45.53 -27.51 -5.45
N PRO A 226 -44.65 -28.48 -5.17
CA PRO A 226 -43.79 -28.40 -4.00
C PRO A 226 -42.83 -27.21 -4.12
N ASP A 227 -42.62 -26.47 -3.03
CA ASP A 227 -41.67 -25.35 -2.98
C ASP A 227 -40.25 -25.79 -3.36
N SER A 228 -39.92 -27.08 -3.18
CA SER A 228 -38.65 -27.69 -3.59
C SER A 228 -38.42 -27.74 -5.10
N ALA A 229 -39.44 -27.47 -5.92
CA ALA A 229 -39.35 -27.43 -7.37
C ALA A 229 -39.42 -25.99 -7.93
N ARG A 230 -39.44 -24.96 -7.07
CA ARG A 230 -38.97 -23.63 -7.48
C ARG A 230 -37.45 -23.74 -7.65
N ILE A 231 -36.98 -23.65 -8.89
CA ILE A 231 -35.56 -23.37 -9.13
C ILE A 231 -35.27 -22.08 -8.36
N SER A 232 -34.47 -22.17 -7.30
CA SER A 232 -33.96 -21.00 -6.60
C SER A 232 -33.06 -20.25 -7.59
N THR A 233 -33.66 -19.39 -8.41
CA THR A 233 -32.93 -18.39 -9.18
C THR A 233 -32.40 -17.40 -8.17
N TYR A 234 -31.17 -17.63 -7.71
CA TYR A 234 -30.48 -16.68 -6.84
C TYR A 234 -30.35 -15.37 -7.60
N THR A 235 -30.75 -14.27 -6.96
CA THR A 235 -30.64 -12.95 -7.57
C THR A 235 -29.16 -12.62 -7.76
N GLN A 236 -28.79 -12.25 -8.98
CA GLN A 236 -27.45 -11.75 -9.26
C GLN A 236 -27.26 -10.36 -8.65
N SER A 237 -26.06 -10.12 -8.15
CA SER A 237 -25.65 -8.81 -7.66
C SER A 237 -25.59 -7.82 -8.82
N SER A 238 -26.09 -6.61 -8.59
CA SER A 238 -25.91 -5.43 -9.44
C SER A 238 -24.51 -4.82 -9.33
N CYS A 239 -23.80 -5.10 -8.24
CA CYS A 239 -22.40 -4.74 -8.06
C CYS A 239 -21.56 -5.91 -7.53
N PRO A 240 -21.21 -6.89 -8.37
CA PRO A 240 -20.41 -8.04 -7.96
C PRO A 240 -19.07 -7.66 -7.33
N VAL A 241 -18.50 -8.55 -6.52
CA VAL A 241 -17.17 -8.33 -5.92
C VAL A 241 -16.11 -9.09 -6.72
N GLU A 242 -15.01 -8.41 -7.02
CA GLU A 242 -13.81 -8.98 -7.63
C GLU A 242 -12.74 -9.17 -6.55
N ASN A 243 -12.23 -10.41 -6.43
CA ASN A 243 -11.07 -10.72 -5.60
C ASN A 243 -9.76 -10.58 -6.41
N GLY A 244 -8.61 -10.59 -5.74
CA GLY A 244 -7.30 -10.47 -6.39
C GLY A 244 -6.87 -9.03 -6.69
N VAL A 245 -7.68 -8.05 -6.29
CA VAL A 245 -7.47 -6.63 -6.57
C VAL A 245 -6.82 -5.92 -5.40
N VAL A 246 -5.75 -5.17 -5.67
CA VAL A 246 -4.98 -4.38 -4.71
C VAL A 246 -5.05 -2.90 -5.10
N LYS A 247 -5.25 -2.03 -4.09
CA LYS A 247 -5.25 -0.58 -4.26
C LYS A 247 -3.84 -0.04 -4.42
N THR A 248 -3.63 0.77 -5.45
CA THR A 248 -2.41 1.57 -5.67
C THR A 248 -2.78 3.05 -5.88
N LYS A 249 -1.77 3.94 -5.86
CA LYS A 249 -1.96 5.37 -6.20
C LYS A 249 -2.38 5.58 -7.66
N TRP A 250 -2.07 4.64 -8.54
CA TRP A 250 -2.32 4.71 -9.98
C TRP A 250 -3.47 3.79 -10.42
N GLY A 251 -4.44 3.56 -9.53
CA GLY A 251 -5.59 2.70 -9.80
C GLY A 251 -5.51 1.31 -9.16
N ALA A 252 -6.64 0.61 -9.19
CA ALA A 252 -6.77 -0.76 -8.68
C ALA A 252 -6.14 -1.74 -9.65
N VAL A 253 -5.35 -2.68 -9.15
CA VAL A 253 -4.54 -3.61 -9.95
C VAL A 253 -4.79 -5.03 -9.50
N SER A 254 -5.03 -5.95 -10.44
CA SER A 254 -5.03 -7.39 -10.15
C SER A 254 -3.60 -7.87 -9.92
N MET A 255 -3.30 -8.34 -8.70
CA MET A 255 -1.92 -8.67 -8.33
C MET A 255 -1.50 -10.08 -8.73
N GLY A 256 -2.47 -10.97 -8.92
CA GLY A 256 -2.23 -12.33 -9.40
C GLY A 256 -1.42 -12.35 -10.70
N PRO A 257 -1.86 -11.65 -11.76
CA PRO A 257 -1.13 -11.55 -13.03
C PRO A 257 0.24 -10.88 -12.91
N VAL A 258 0.40 -9.87 -12.06
CA VAL A 258 1.71 -9.24 -11.80
C VAL A 258 2.70 -10.28 -11.26
N LEU A 259 2.30 -11.04 -10.24
CA LEU A 259 3.12 -12.10 -9.65
C LEU A 259 3.43 -13.21 -10.68
N ALA A 260 2.43 -13.61 -11.47
CA ALA A 260 2.61 -14.65 -12.47
C ALA A 260 3.50 -14.21 -13.65
N GLY A 261 3.42 -12.95 -14.08
CA GLY A 261 4.32 -12.37 -15.08
C GLY A 261 5.77 -12.37 -14.61
N ILE A 262 6.02 -11.97 -13.35
CA ILE A 262 7.35 -12.05 -12.73
C ILE A 262 7.85 -13.49 -12.66
N ALA A 263 7.01 -14.42 -12.19
CA ALA A 263 7.38 -15.84 -12.11
C ALA A 263 7.66 -16.46 -13.49
N ALA A 264 6.83 -16.15 -14.49
CA ALA A 264 6.99 -16.60 -15.87
C ALA A 264 8.29 -16.10 -16.50
N ALA A 265 8.69 -14.86 -16.22
CA ALA A 265 9.94 -14.30 -16.73
C ALA A 265 11.19 -14.90 -16.07
N LEU A 266 11.09 -15.34 -14.81
CA LEU A 266 12.18 -16.00 -14.09
C LEU A 266 12.30 -17.49 -14.40
N GLU A 267 11.24 -18.09 -14.94
CA GLU A 267 11.19 -19.44 -15.51
C GLU A 267 10.61 -19.39 -16.93
N PRO A 268 11.33 -18.81 -17.90
CA PRO A 268 10.79 -18.60 -19.25
C PRO A 268 10.51 -19.93 -19.94
N GLN A 269 9.29 -20.09 -20.44
CA GLN A 269 8.86 -21.25 -21.21
C GLN A 269 8.19 -20.77 -22.51
N THR A 270 8.59 -21.37 -23.62
CA THR A 270 7.93 -21.19 -24.92
C THR A 270 7.63 -22.57 -25.47
N VAL A 271 6.37 -22.80 -25.79
CA VAL A 271 5.86 -24.10 -26.22
C VAL A 271 5.15 -23.96 -27.54
N THR A 272 5.35 -24.94 -28.42
CA THR A 272 4.62 -24.97 -29.69
C THR A 272 3.22 -25.53 -29.45
N LEU A 273 2.25 -25.05 -30.22
CA LEU A 273 0.87 -25.44 -29.97
C LEU A 273 0.63 -26.95 -30.20
N ALA A 274 1.34 -27.56 -31.15
CA ALA A 274 1.30 -29.01 -31.38
C ALA A 274 1.75 -29.83 -30.14
N GLU A 275 2.59 -29.27 -29.27
CA GLU A 275 3.01 -29.94 -28.03
C GLU A 275 1.99 -29.79 -26.90
N LEU A 276 1.03 -28.87 -27.03
CA LEU A 276 0.08 -28.49 -25.99
C LEU A 276 -1.36 -28.95 -26.25
N LEU A 277 -1.72 -29.20 -27.51
CA LEU A 277 -3.07 -29.59 -27.88
C LEU A 277 -3.32 -31.07 -27.60
N SER A 278 -4.57 -31.38 -27.25
CA SER A 278 -5.04 -32.76 -27.18
C SER A 278 -5.10 -33.35 -28.61
N ALA A 279 -4.92 -34.67 -28.72
CA ALA A 279 -5.03 -35.38 -30.00
C ALA A 279 -6.40 -35.13 -30.68
N ASP A 280 -7.45 -34.90 -29.88
CA ASP A 280 -8.80 -34.58 -30.37
C ASP A 280 -8.88 -33.20 -31.04
N LEU A 281 -8.10 -32.22 -30.59
CA LEU A 281 -8.00 -30.90 -31.25
C LEU A 281 -7.15 -30.97 -32.51
N GLU A 282 -6.10 -31.80 -32.52
CA GLU A 282 -5.34 -32.06 -33.74
C GLU A 282 -6.23 -32.70 -34.82
N GLU A 283 -7.09 -33.66 -34.45
CA GLU A 283 -8.05 -34.30 -35.36
C GLU A 283 -9.08 -33.31 -35.91
N LYS A 284 -9.48 -32.31 -35.11
CA LYS A 284 -10.38 -31.22 -35.52
C LYS A 284 -9.68 -30.13 -36.35
N GLY A 285 -8.41 -30.30 -36.70
CA GLY A 285 -7.66 -29.42 -37.59
C GLY A 285 -6.98 -28.23 -36.91
N TYR A 286 -6.88 -28.20 -35.58
CA TYR A 286 -6.21 -27.12 -34.84
C TYR A 286 -4.68 -27.28 -34.81
N THR A 287 -4.03 -27.80 -35.86
CA THR A 287 -2.61 -28.19 -35.80
C THR A 287 -1.62 -27.04 -36.03
N SER A 288 -2.10 -25.83 -36.32
CA SER A 288 -1.25 -24.66 -36.64
C SER A 288 -1.64 -23.42 -35.84
N GLY A 289 -0.85 -23.14 -34.81
CA GLY A 289 -0.83 -21.86 -34.11
C GLY A 289 0.62 -21.40 -33.86
N PRO A 290 0.85 -20.10 -33.63
CA PRO A 290 2.18 -19.62 -33.27
C PRO A 290 2.62 -20.19 -31.91
N ALA A 291 3.91 -20.07 -31.60
CA ALA A 291 4.42 -20.50 -30.30
C ALA A 291 3.86 -19.62 -29.18
N LEU A 292 3.47 -20.24 -28.05
CA LEU A 292 2.98 -19.56 -26.86
C LEU A 292 4.11 -19.38 -25.85
N THR A 293 4.37 -18.14 -25.44
CA THR A 293 5.29 -17.86 -24.33
C THR A 293 4.49 -17.69 -23.04
N ASN A 294 4.94 -18.33 -21.96
CA ASN A 294 4.23 -18.37 -20.68
C ASN A 294 3.95 -16.99 -20.07
N ARG A 295 4.78 -15.97 -20.32
CA ARG A 295 4.51 -14.59 -19.85
C ARG A 295 3.19 -14.03 -20.39
N TRP A 296 2.78 -14.43 -21.60
CA TRP A 296 1.55 -13.92 -22.22
C TRP A 296 0.31 -14.57 -21.63
N ILE A 297 0.26 -15.90 -21.48
CA ILE A 297 -0.88 -16.57 -20.84
C ILE A 297 -0.99 -16.27 -19.34
N ALA A 298 0.12 -15.90 -18.70
CA ALA A 298 0.14 -15.44 -17.31
C ALA A 298 -0.39 -14.00 -17.12
N THR A 299 -0.54 -13.25 -18.22
CA THR A 299 -0.95 -11.85 -18.26
C THR A 299 -1.99 -11.65 -19.39
N LEU A 300 -1.84 -10.62 -20.24
CA LEU A 300 -2.82 -10.16 -21.23
C LEU A 300 -3.35 -11.26 -22.17
N GLY A 301 -2.51 -12.23 -22.54
CA GLY A 301 -2.87 -13.26 -23.50
C GLY A 301 -3.97 -14.20 -23.00
N GLY A 302 -3.98 -14.49 -21.69
CA GLY A 302 -4.97 -15.37 -21.06
C GLY A 302 -6.34 -14.71 -20.97
N ASP A 303 -6.40 -13.50 -20.43
CA ASP A 303 -7.65 -12.77 -20.16
C ASP A 303 -8.35 -12.39 -21.47
N LEU A 304 -7.61 -11.91 -22.46
CA LEU A 304 -8.16 -11.62 -23.79
C LEU A 304 -8.63 -12.89 -24.53
N ALA A 305 -7.98 -14.02 -24.28
CA ALA A 305 -8.43 -15.30 -24.84
C ALA A 305 -9.75 -15.75 -24.24
N GLU A 306 -9.95 -15.60 -22.92
CA GLU A 306 -11.23 -15.86 -22.27
C GLU A 306 -12.33 -14.94 -22.82
N ALA A 307 -12.06 -13.63 -22.96
CA ALA A 307 -12.98 -12.68 -23.57
C ALA A 307 -13.36 -13.08 -25.00
N ALA A 308 -12.38 -13.46 -25.83
CA ALA A 308 -12.62 -13.92 -27.19
C ALA A 308 -13.48 -15.18 -27.27
N LEU A 309 -13.26 -16.14 -26.37
CA LEU A 309 -13.96 -17.43 -26.37
C LEU A 309 -15.36 -17.36 -25.75
N ILE A 310 -15.57 -16.51 -24.74
CA ILE A 310 -16.83 -16.40 -24.01
C ILE A 310 -17.76 -15.36 -24.66
N GLN A 311 -17.28 -14.15 -24.95
CA GLN A 311 -18.10 -13.08 -25.51
C GLN A 311 -18.23 -13.18 -27.04
N GLY A 312 -17.14 -13.54 -27.73
CA GLY A 312 -17.05 -13.54 -29.19
C GLY A 312 -18.11 -14.36 -29.94
N PRO A 313 -18.57 -15.53 -29.46
CA PRO A 313 -19.67 -16.27 -30.08
C PRO A 313 -20.99 -15.49 -30.12
N GLY A 314 -21.29 -14.69 -29.09
CA GLY A 314 -22.51 -13.89 -28.99
C GLY A 314 -22.39 -12.51 -29.61
N GLN A 315 -21.17 -11.97 -29.73
CA GLN A 315 -20.88 -10.64 -30.24
C GLN A 315 -19.99 -10.72 -31.49
N VAL A 316 -20.60 -10.55 -32.66
CA VAL A 316 -19.95 -10.86 -33.95
C VAL A 316 -18.79 -9.90 -34.28
N SER A 317 -18.86 -8.65 -33.82
CA SER A 317 -17.98 -7.54 -34.25
C SER A 317 -17.34 -6.73 -33.12
N SER A 318 -17.67 -6.99 -31.86
CA SER A 318 -17.14 -6.26 -30.71
C SER A 318 -16.93 -7.20 -29.55
N ILE A 319 -15.94 -6.90 -28.71
CA ILE A 319 -15.71 -7.56 -27.43
C ILE A 319 -15.60 -6.43 -26.41
N ASN A 320 -16.37 -6.52 -25.34
CA ASN A 320 -16.39 -5.54 -24.27
C ASN A 320 -15.26 -5.87 -23.29
N ILE A 321 -14.40 -4.88 -23.05
CA ILE A 321 -13.28 -5.01 -22.12
C ILE A 321 -13.25 -3.81 -21.17
N GLY A 322 -12.67 -4.02 -19.99
CA GLY A 322 -12.44 -2.96 -19.03
C GLY A 322 -13.66 -2.66 -18.17
N ALA A 323 -14.32 -3.69 -17.62
CA ALA A 323 -15.32 -3.49 -16.57
C ALA A 323 -14.71 -2.65 -15.43
N ILE A 324 -15.37 -1.55 -15.05
CA ILE A 324 -14.88 -0.63 -14.02
C ILE A 324 -15.41 -1.00 -12.64
N GLY A 325 -14.73 -0.51 -11.61
CA GLY A 325 -15.10 -0.78 -10.23
C GLY A 325 -14.43 0.17 -9.23
N GLY A 326 -14.75 -0.01 -7.95
CA GLY A 326 -14.27 0.81 -6.84
C GLY A 326 -14.16 0.00 -5.54
N PHE A 327 -13.27 0.43 -4.64
CA PHE A 327 -13.13 -0.19 -3.32
C PHE A 327 -14.23 0.29 -2.36
N ASN A 328 -14.59 -0.57 -1.41
CA ASN A 328 -15.48 -0.24 -0.30
C ASN A 328 -15.00 0.96 0.55
N SER A 329 -13.68 1.19 0.61
CA SER A 329 -13.08 2.28 1.36
C SER A 329 -11.79 2.75 0.68
N THR A 330 -11.54 4.06 0.76
CA THR A 330 -10.27 4.65 0.32
C THR A 330 -9.16 4.43 1.36
N ALA A 331 -9.48 4.49 2.66
CA ALA A 331 -8.49 4.36 3.72
C ALA A 331 -8.19 2.90 4.10
N LEU A 332 -9.21 2.03 4.09
CA LEU A 332 -9.07 0.60 4.41
C LEU A 332 -9.71 -0.24 3.30
N PRO A 333 -9.12 -0.26 2.09
CA PRO A 333 -9.66 -1.03 0.97
C PRO A 333 -9.63 -2.50 1.35
N ARG A 334 -10.78 -3.19 1.34
CA ARG A 334 -10.81 -4.65 1.57
C ARG A 334 -11.41 -5.36 0.39
N TRP A 335 -12.51 -4.86 -0.18
CA TRP A 335 -13.23 -5.54 -1.26
C TRP A 335 -13.46 -4.56 -2.40
N TYR A 336 -13.28 -5.04 -3.63
CA TYR A 336 -13.43 -4.27 -4.84
C TYR A 336 -14.74 -4.66 -5.51
N PHE A 337 -15.61 -3.68 -5.74
CA PHE A 337 -16.90 -3.89 -6.38
C PHE A 337 -16.86 -3.45 -7.84
N LEU A 338 -17.56 -4.18 -8.68
CA LEU A 338 -17.76 -3.86 -10.10
C LEU A 338 -19.07 -3.08 -10.27
N THR A 339 -19.13 -2.24 -11.30
CA THR A 339 -20.35 -1.48 -11.63
C THR A 339 -21.29 -2.23 -12.57
N THR A 340 -20.88 -3.41 -13.03
CA THR A 340 -21.61 -4.27 -13.96
C THR A 340 -21.47 -5.73 -13.51
N ASN A 341 -22.44 -6.56 -13.87
CA ASN A 341 -22.41 -8.00 -13.70
C ASN A 341 -22.28 -8.77 -15.02
N GLU A 342 -22.05 -8.06 -16.11
CA GLU A 342 -21.83 -8.62 -17.45
C GLU A 342 -20.44 -8.27 -17.98
N ASN A 343 -19.90 -9.14 -18.85
CA ASN A 343 -18.63 -8.98 -19.55
C ASN A 343 -17.43 -8.81 -18.58
N LEU A 344 -17.28 -9.75 -17.64
CA LEU A 344 -16.29 -9.71 -16.57
C LEU A 344 -14.97 -10.44 -16.90
N GLU A 345 -14.84 -10.97 -18.11
CA GLU A 345 -13.66 -11.71 -18.59
C GLU A 345 -12.38 -10.87 -18.61
N THR A 346 -12.50 -9.55 -18.59
CA THR A 346 -11.37 -8.63 -18.64
C THR A 346 -11.76 -7.33 -17.93
N THR A 347 -11.52 -7.26 -16.61
CA THR A 347 -11.79 -6.03 -15.84
C THR A 347 -10.71 -4.97 -16.04
N THR A 348 -10.97 -3.73 -15.64
CA THR A 348 -9.91 -2.70 -15.66
C THR A 348 -8.78 -3.01 -14.66
N ALA A 349 -9.10 -3.69 -13.56
CA ALA A 349 -8.10 -4.09 -12.58
C ALA A 349 -7.20 -5.19 -13.15
N GLU A 350 -7.77 -6.17 -13.86
CA GLU A 350 -7.04 -7.20 -14.61
C GLU A 350 -6.19 -6.58 -15.71
N ILE A 351 -6.72 -5.69 -16.56
CA ILE A 351 -5.92 -5.02 -17.61
C ILE A 351 -4.70 -4.30 -17.03
N ARG A 352 -4.85 -3.59 -15.89
CA ARG A 352 -3.70 -2.95 -15.21
C ARG A 352 -2.71 -3.99 -14.69
N GLY A 353 -3.20 -5.06 -14.07
CA GLY A 353 -2.37 -6.14 -13.51
C GLY A 353 -1.59 -6.90 -14.57
N ASP A 354 -2.25 -7.25 -15.65
CA ASP A 354 -1.65 -7.91 -16.80
C ASP A 354 -0.60 -7.05 -17.48
N LEU A 355 -0.90 -5.78 -17.69
CA LEU A 355 0.04 -4.84 -18.30
C LEU A 355 1.26 -4.62 -17.40
N ASP A 356 1.05 -4.35 -16.12
CA ASP A 356 2.12 -4.17 -15.14
C ASP A 356 2.97 -5.46 -15.04
N GLY A 357 2.32 -6.64 -15.04
CA GLY A 357 2.98 -7.95 -15.06
C GLY A 357 3.81 -8.20 -16.31
N LEU A 358 3.30 -7.85 -17.49
CA LEU A 358 4.02 -7.98 -18.77
C LEU A 358 5.20 -7.01 -18.86
N ILE A 359 5.03 -5.77 -18.38
CA ILE A 359 6.10 -4.77 -18.28
C ILE A 359 7.24 -5.28 -17.40
N LEU A 360 6.92 -5.78 -16.20
CA LEU A 360 7.92 -6.31 -15.27
C LEU A 360 8.57 -7.58 -15.83
N ALA A 361 7.80 -8.45 -16.50
CA ALA A 361 8.30 -9.66 -17.12
C ALA A 361 9.40 -9.40 -18.17
N ASP A 362 9.33 -8.27 -18.89
CA ASP A 362 10.32 -7.93 -19.91
C ASP A 362 11.70 -7.56 -19.33
N SER A 363 11.73 -7.03 -18.10
CA SER A 363 12.96 -6.52 -17.49
C SER A 363 13.50 -7.34 -16.32
N VAL A 364 12.65 -8.07 -15.58
CA VAL A 364 13.02 -8.68 -14.30
C VAL A 364 14.17 -9.69 -14.39
N ALA A 365 14.26 -10.46 -15.48
CA ALA A 365 15.35 -11.42 -15.69
C ALA A 365 16.72 -10.70 -15.78
N SER A 366 16.77 -9.51 -16.38
CA SER A 366 17.99 -8.70 -16.48
C SER A 366 18.40 -8.09 -15.14
N TRP A 367 17.43 -7.69 -14.33
CA TRP A 367 17.69 -7.17 -12.98
C TRP A 367 18.16 -8.28 -12.06
N TYR A 368 17.53 -9.45 -12.13
CA TYR A 368 17.88 -10.60 -11.29
C TYR A 368 19.27 -11.14 -11.61
N SER A 369 19.68 -11.14 -12.89
CA SER A 369 21.04 -11.53 -13.27
C SER A 369 22.10 -10.51 -12.82
N SER A 370 21.73 -9.23 -12.74
CA SER A 370 22.61 -8.17 -12.24
C SER A 370 22.68 -8.12 -10.71
N VAL A 371 21.60 -8.49 -10.02
CA VAL A 371 21.43 -8.43 -8.57
C VAL A 371 20.78 -9.72 -8.07
N SER A 372 21.60 -10.72 -7.76
CA SER A 372 21.12 -12.02 -7.26
C SER A 372 20.41 -11.94 -5.90
N THR A 373 20.66 -10.88 -5.13
CA THR A 373 20.00 -10.63 -3.84
C THR A 373 18.70 -9.83 -3.95
N LEU A 374 18.24 -9.52 -5.17
CA LEU A 374 17.02 -8.77 -5.41
C LEU A 374 15.82 -9.52 -4.84
N ARG A 375 14.91 -8.80 -4.17
CA ARG A 375 13.73 -9.35 -3.51
C ARG A 375 12.45 -8.95 -4.23
N LEU A 376 11.40 -9.77 -4.09
CA LEU A 376 10.10 -9.50 -4.71
C LEU A 376 9.49 -8.22 -4.13
N SER A 377 9.57 -8.06 -2.80
CA SER A 377 9.07 -6.86 -2.15
C SER A 377 9.78 -5.58 -2.61
N GLN A 378 11.05 -5.67 -3.02
CA GLN A 378 11.79 -4.53 -3.55
C GLN A 378 11.30 -4.16 -4.93
N ILE A 379 11.06 -5.12 -5.82
CA ILE A 379 10.52 -4.84 -7.17
C ILE A 379 9.16 -4.14 -7.06
N LEU A 380 8.26 -4.65 -6.22
CA LEU A 380 6.93 -4.06 -6.04
C LEU A 380 7.00 -2.66 -5.40
N ASP A 381 7.82 -2.47 -4.36
CA ASP A 381 8.02 -1.16 -3.72
C ASP A 381 8.59 -0.14 -4.72
N MET A 382 9.54 -0.55 -5.56
CA MET A 382 10.11 0.33 -6.59
C MET A 382 9.12 0.66 -7.72
N TYR A 383 8.42 -0.34 -8.27
CA TYR A 383 7.53 -0.15 -9.43
C TYR A 383 6.27 0.64 -9.08
N TYR A 384 5.72 0.40 -7.88
CA TYR A 384 4.59 1.14 -7.32
C TYR A 384 5.03 2.27 -6.37
N SER A 385 6.17 2.88 -6.67
CA SER A 385 6.57 4.17 -6.08
C SER A 385 6.79 5.21 -7.17
N SER A 386 6.98 6.44 -6.75
CA SER A 386 7.37 7.54 -7.61
C SER A 386 8.82 7.49 -8.06
N ARG A 387 9.59 6.44 -7.72
CA ARG A 387 11.00 6.33 -8.07
C ARG A 387 11.22 5.43 -9.29
N GLY A 388 10.45 4.35 -9.42
CA GLY A 388 10.63 3.32 -10.46
C GLY A 388 11.72 2.31 -10.18
N VAL A 389 11.77 1.25 -10.99
CA VAL A 389 12.73 0.16 -10.84
C VAL A 389 14.04 0.49 -11.53
N PHE A 390 15.04 0.92 -10.76
CA PHE A 390 16.40 1.32 -11.21
C PHE A 390 16.46 2.42 -12.30
N ASN A 391 15.30 2.85 -12.78
CA ASN A 391 15.07 3.84 -13.82
C ASN A 391 13.71 4.51 -13.55
N SER A 392 13.64 5.81 -13.76
CA SER A 392 12.42 6.60 -13.60
C SER A 392 11.32 6.27 -14.62
N THR A 393 11.64 5.62 -15.74
CA THR A 393 10.64 5.21 -16.73
C THR A 393 9.87 3.96 -16.30
N MET A 394 10.48 3.07 -15.53
CA MET A 394 9.89 1.78 -15.13
C MET A 394 9.01 1.93 -13.89
N ARG A 395 7.82 2.51 -14.08
CA ARG A 395 6.84 2.85 -13.04
C ARG A 395 5.41 2.53 -13.48
N ALA A 396 4.54 2.24 -12.52
CA ALA A 396 3.11 2.02 -12.74
C ALA A 396 2.42 3.18 -13.49
N CYS A 397 2.77 4.44 -13.19
CA CYS A 397 2.20 5.61 -13.89
C CYS A 397 2.58 5.72 -15.37
N ASN A 398 3.64 5.02 -15.81
CA ASN A 398 4.07 4.97 -17.21
C ASN A 398 3.49 3.77 -17.95
N ARG A 399 2.60 2.96 -17.36
CA ARG A 399 2.09 1.74 -18.00
C ARG A 399 1.54 1.97 -19.40
N ARG A 400 0.83 3.08 -19.60
CA ARG A 400 0.23 3.44 -20.90
C ARG A 400 1.29 3.70 -21.96
N THR A 401 2.37 4.41 -21.61
CA THR A 401 3.45 4.72 -22.56
C THR A 401 4.30 3.47 -22.83
N LEU A 402 4.42 2.58 -21.84
CA LEU A 402 5.14 1.31 -21.98
C LEU A 402 4.36 0.25 -22.76
N PHE A 403 3.03 0.35 -22.85
CA PHE A 403 2.18 -0.62 -23.56
C PHE A 403 2.66 -0.91 -25.00
N SER A 404 2.93 0.13 -25.78
CA SER A 404 3.39 -0.04 -27.17
C SER A 404 4.78 -0.69 -27.28
N THR A 405 5.58 -0.64 -26.21
CA THR A 405 6.92 -1.23 -26.15
C THR A 405 6.86 -2.72 -25.84
N VAL A 406 5.96 -3.12 -24.93
CA VAL A 406 5.89 -4.51 -24.42
C VAL A 406 4.85 -5.37 -25.13
N ALA A 407 3.85 -4.73 -25.75
CA ALA A 407 2.73 -5.39 -26.40
C ALA A 407 2.49 -4.88 -27.82
N GLU A 408 3.44 -5.15 -28.71
CA GLU A 408 3.24 -4.92 -30.15
C GLU A 408 2.01 -5.70 -30.65
N ASN A 409 1.10 -5.01 -31.36
CA ASN A 409 -0.22 -5.56 -31.71
C ASN A 409 -0.14 -6.90 -32.47
N ALA A 410 0.82 -7.04 -33.40
CA ALA A 410 1.00 -8.28 -34.15
C ALA A 410 1.39 -9.47 -33.24
N THR A 411 2.30 -9.24 -32.30
CA THR A 411 2.70 -10.24 -31.31
C THR A 411 1.54 -10.56 -30.36
N MET A 412 0.83 -9.53 -29.89
CA MET A 412 -0.32 -9.70 -29.01
C MET A 412 -1.41 -10.57 -29.65
N VAL A 413 -1.83 -10.27 -30.89
CA VAL A 413 -2.82 -11.07 -31.63
C VAL A 413 -2.41 -12.55 -31.71
N ASN A 414 -1.14 -12.82 -32.03
CA ASN A 414 -0.62 -14.18 -32.12
C ASN A 414 -0.66 -14.92 -30.77
N GLN A 415 -0.29 -14.23 -29.68
CA GLN A 415 -0.26 -14.81 -28.34
C GLN A 415 -1.68 -15.02 -27.77
N VAL A 416 -2.61 -14.11 -28.05
CA VAL A 416 -4.04 -14.27 -27.71
C VAL A 416 -4.64 -15.45 -28.47
N TYR A 417 -4.36 -15.58 -29.76
CA TYR A 417 -4.82 -16.72 -30.57
C TYR A 417 -4.30 -18.05 -30.02
N SER A 418 -3.00 -18.13 -29.72
CA SER A 418 -2.38 -19.34 -29.16
C SER A 418 -2.95 -19.70 -27.78
N SER A 419 -3.20 -18.68 -26.94
CA SER A 419 -3.84 -18.85 -25.64
C SER A 419 -5.29 -19.31 -25.79
N ALA A 420 -6.05 -18.77 -26.75
CA ALA A 420 -7.42 -19.16 -27.01
C ALA A 420 -7.53 -20.61 -27.49
N LEU A 421 -6.60 -21.08 -28.34
CA LEU A 421 -6.57 -22.49 -28.74
C LEU A 421 -6.28 -23.43 -27.57
N LEU A 422 -5.40 -23.04 -26.65
CA LEU A 422 -5.12 -23.82 -25.45
C LEU A 422 -6.32 -23.88 -24.49
N LEU A 423 -7.08 -22.80 -24.38
CA LEU A 423 -8.22 -22.70 -23.45
C LEU A 423 -9.54 -23.19 -24.05
N TYR A 424 -9.59 -23.45 -25.35
CA TYR A 424 -10.82 -23.70 -26.10
C TYR A 424 -11.70 -24.82 -25.52
N GLU A 425 -11.14 -26.00 -25.21
CA GLU A 425 -11.94 -27.14 -24.73
C GLU A 425 -12.58 -26.91 -23.35
N GLU A 426 -11.93 -26.13 -22.49
CA GLU A 426 -12.38 -25.90 -21.11
C GLU A 426 -13.23 -24.63 -20.97
N VAL A 427 -13.09 -23.67 -21.88
CA VAL A 427 -13.70 -22.34 -21.77
C VAL A 427 -14.83 -22.13 -22.80
N ALA A 428 -14.66 -22.61 -24.03
CA ALA A 428 -15.62 -22.33 -25.09
C ALA A 428 -16.93 -23.12 -24.86
N ARG A 429 -18.06 -22.41 -24.94
CA ARG A 429 -19.41 -23.02 -24.80
C ARG A 429 -20.04 -23.40 -26.13
N VAL A 430 -19.30 -23.22 -27.23
CA VAL A 430 -19.73 -23.42 -28.60
C VAL A 430 -18.63 -24.07 -29.41
N THR A 431 -18.98 -24.67 -30.54
CA THR A 431 -18.00 -25.16 -31.52
C THR A 431 -17.70 -24.08 -32.57
N MET A 432 -16.44 -23.72 -32.76
CA MET A 432 -15.95 -22.70 -33.70
C MET A 432 -14.70 -23.18 -34.42
N SER A 433 -14.48 -22.81 -35.68
CA SER A 433 -13.24 -23.16 -36.40
C SER A 433 -12.03 -22.35 -35.94
N ALA A 434 -10.82 -22.82 -36.23
CA ALA A 434 -9.57 -22.16 -35.87
C ALA A 434 -9.49 -20.73 -36.43
N GLU A 435 -9.95 -20.54 -37.67
CA GLU A 435 -9.98 -19.23 -38.35
C GLU A 435 -10.92 -18.27 -37.63
N ARG A 436 -12.05 -18.78 -37.11
CA ARG A 436 -12.98 -17.94 -36.34
C ARG A 436 -12.37 -17.54 -35.01
N ILE A 437 -11.68 -18.46 -34.32
CA ILE A 437 -10.95 -18.16 -33.07
C ILE A 437 -9.87 -17.10 -33.34
N GLN A 438 -9.12 -17.20 -34.44
CA GLN A 438 -8.12 -16.20 -34.83
C GLN A 438 -8.75 -14.82 -35.08
N SER A 439 -9.90 -14.79 -35.75
CA SER A 439 -10.66 -13.55 -35.98
C SER A 439 -11.12 -12.93 -34.65
N LEU A 440 -11.64 -13.72 -33.72
CA LEU A 440 -12.07 -13.24 -32.39
C LEU A 440 -10.90 -12.76 -31.54
N ALA A 441 -9.77 -13.47 -31.56
CA ALA A 441 -8.53 -13.05 -30.91
C ALA A 441 -8.04 -11.69 -31.45
N THR A 442 -8.16 -11.47 -32.76
CA THR A 442 -7.84 -10.18 -33.40
C THR A 442 -8.77 -9.07 -32.92
N ILE A 443 -10.07 -9.36 -32.78
CA ILE A 443 -11.05 -8.39 -32.26
C ILE A 443 -10.72 -8.03 -30.81
N ALA A 444 -10.43 -9.01 -29.95
CA ALA A 444 -10.10 -8.80 -28.54
C ALA A 444 -8.83 -7.96 -28.37
N ALA A 445 -7.76 -8.31 -29.10
CA ALA A 445 -6.50 -7.59 -29.10
C ALA A 445 -6.66 -6.14 -29.59
N ASN A 446 -7.43 -5.92 -30.66
CA ASN A 446 -7.69 -4.58 -31.17
C ASN A 446 -8.57 -3.76 -30.20
N ALA A 447 -9.54 -4.38 -29.53
CA ALA A 447 -10.31 -3.72 -28.49
C ALA A 447 -9.40 -3.19 -27.38
N LEU A 448 -8.42 -3.98 -26.93
CA LEU A 448 -7.43 -3.56 -25.92
C LEU A 448 -6.56 -2.39 -26.40
N SER A 449 -6.06 -2.48 -27.64
CA SER A 449 -5.27 -1.42 -28.27
C SER A 449 -6.01 -0.09 -28.37
N VAL A 450 -7.35 -0.10 -28.43
CA VAL A 450 -8.19 1.11 -28.38
C VAL A 450 -8.47 1.53 -26.93
N TYR A 451 -8.73 0.57 -26.05
CA TYR A 451 -9.12 0.81 -24.66
C TYR A 451 -8.01 1.50 -23.85
N ILE A 452 -6.77 1.00 -23.91
CA ILE A 452 -5.66 1.52 -23.10
C ILE A 452 -5.43 3.03 -23.35
N PRO A 453 -5.28 3.49 -24.60
CA PRO A 453 -5.11 4.92 -24.87
C PRO A 453 -6.31 5.79 -24.50
N ALA A 454 -7.54 5.24 -24.44
CA ALA A 454 -8.77 5.98 -24.18
C ALA A 454 -9.11 6.04 -22.68
N SER A 455 -9.14 4.90 -21.99
CA SER A 455 -9.64 4.76 -20.61
C SER A 455 -8.58 5.08 -19.55
N MET A 456 -7.31 4.74 -19.81
CA MET A 456 -6.22 4.97 -18.84
C MET A 456 -5.71 6.43 -18.82
N ASN A 457 -6.32 7.36 -19.56
CA ASN A 457 -6.06 8.80 -19.41
C ASN A 457 -6.40 9.32 -18.00
N SER A 458 -7.28 8.62 -17.29
CA SER A 458 -7.72 8.95 -15.95
C SER A 458 -6.79 8.44 -14.84
N ASP A 459 -5.77 7.64 -15.18
CA ASP A 459 -4.75 7.23 -14.21
C ASP A 459 -3.88 8.44 -13.84
N LEU A 460 -3.50 8.56 -12.57
CA LEU A 460 -2.67 9.67 -12.08
C LEU A 460 -1.34 9.72 -12.88
N PRO A 461 -1.04 10.81 -13.60
CA PRO A 461 0.15 10.87 -14.43
C PRO A 461 1.41 10.97 -13.54
N CYS A 462 2.55 10.53 -14.09
CA CYS A 462 3.81 10.59 -13.36
C CYS A 462 4.19 12.03 -12.99
N ASP A 463 3.89 13.02 -13.83
CA ASP A 463 4.23 14.43 -13.57
C ASP A 463 3.43 15.01 -12.40
N ALA A 464 2.12 14.73 -12.32
CA ALA A 464 1.31 15.08 -11.15
C ALA A 464 1.82 14.39 -9.89
N THR A 465 2.19 13.10 -10.01
CA THR A 465 2.79 12.36 -8.91
C THR A 465 4.10 13.02 -8.46
N ASN A 466 4.97 13.41 -9.39
CA ASN A 466 6.25 14.07 -9.10
C ASN A 466 6.06 15.46 -8.47
N ALA A 467 5.03 16.21 -8.88
CA ALA A 467 4.70 17.52 -8.33
C ALA A 467 4.13 17.44 -6.89
N VAL A 468 3.36 16.39 -6.58
CA VAL A 468 2.81 16.13 -5.25
C VAL A 468 3.83 15.45 -4.33
N ASN A 469 4.83 14.77 -4.88
CA ASN A 469 5.90 14.20 -4.07
C ASN A 469 6.82 15.29 -3.57
N ASP A 470 6.67 15.58 -2.28
CA ASP A 470 7.79 15.97 -1.46
C ASP A 470 8.87 14.87 -1.63
N SER A 471 10.03 15.22 -2.19
CA SER A 471 11.18 14.30 -2.37
C SER A 471 11.71 13.74 -1.05
N ASN A 472 11.10 14.17 0.06
CA ASN A 472 11.40 13.78 1.39
C ASN A 472 10.55 12.59 1.86
N THR A 473 11.23 11.50 2.20
CA THR A 473 10.62 10.35 2.87
C THR A 473 10.55 10.62 4.38
N ALA A 474 9.42 10.32 5.00
CA ALA A 474 9.33 10.42 6.46
C ALA A 474 10.29 9.42 7.10
N SER A 475 11.03 9.86 8.11
CA SER A 475 11.91 9.02 8.94
C SER A 475 11.63 9.35 10.39
N ALA A 476 10.48 8.90 10.89
CA ALA A 476 9.95 9.30 12.20
C ALA A 476 9.72 8.10 13.14
N ASP A 477 10.02 8.28 14.42
CA ASP A 477 9.52 7.46 15.51
C ASP A 477 8.27 8.14 16.08
N LEU A 478 7.12 7.80 15.51
CA LEU A 478 5.84 8.44 15.82
C LEU A 478 5.20 7.84 17.08
N THR A 479 5.08 8.62 18.15
CA THR A 479 4.30 8.25 19.34
C THR A 479 2.93 8.91 19.28
N ILE A 480 1.87 8.11 19.23
CA ILE A 480 0.50 8.58 19.12
C ILE A 480 -0.18 8.47 20.49
N ILE A 481 -0.61 9.60 21.04
CA ILE A 481 -1.43 9.67 22.25
C ILE A 481 -2.89 9.74 21.80
N ILE A 482 -3.67 8.68 22.06
CA ILE A 482 -5.04 8.59 21.57
C ILE A 482 -6.06 8.82 22.69
N ASP A 483 -6.96 9.77 22.48
CA ASP A 483 -8.21 9.89 23.24
C ASP A 483 -9.09 8.66 22.95
N THR A 484 -9.34 7.83 23.95
CA THR A 484 -10.10 6.58 23.82
C THR A 484 -11.62 6.80 23.81
N THR A 485 -12.08 8.05 23.76
CA THR A 485 -13.48 8.41 23.48
C THR A 485 -13.80 8.44 21.98
N TRP A 486 -12.79 8.38 21.11
CA TRP A 486 -13.00 8.25 19.67
C TRP A 486 -13.75 6.94 19.32
N PRO A 487 -14.78 6.99 18.45
CA PRO A 487 -15.33 5.76 17.88
C PRO A 487 -14.26 5.02 17.07
N PHE A 488 -14.07 3.73 17.35
CA PHE A 488 -13.05 2.92 16.67
C PHE A 488 -13.22 2.92 15.14
N THR A 489 -14.46 2.90 14.66
CA THR A 489 -14.83 2.95 13.24
C THR A 489 -14.37 4.23 12.54
N THR A 490 -14.18 5.33 13.28
CA THR A 490 -13.71 6.61 12.73
C THR A 490 -12.20 6.75 12.84
N ILE A 491 -11.59 6.33 13.95
CA ILE A 491 -10.16 6.55 14.19
C ILE A 491 -9.26 5.51 13.52
N GLN A 492 -9.74 4.28 13.33
CA GLN A 492 -8.95 3.22 12.68
C GLN A 492 -8.58 3.57 11.23
N PRO A 493 -9.50 4.02 10.34
CA PRO A 493 -9.15 4.43 8.98
C PRO A 493 -8.20 5.64 8.94
N PHE A 494 -8.35 6.56 9.90
CA PHE A 494 -7.47 7.71 10.04
C PHE A 494 -6.04 7.29 10.35
N LEU A 495 -5.86 6.46 11.39
CA LEU A 495 -4.56 5.93 11.77
C LEU A 495 -3.93 5.09 10.66
N ALA A 496 -4.73 4.27 9.96
CA ALA A 496 -4.25 3.52 8.80
C ALA A 496 -3.65 4.44 7.73
N SER A 497 -4.39 5.49 7.36
CA SER A 497 -3.97 6.45 6.33
C SER A 497 -2.71 7.22 6.76
N LEU A 498 -2.61 7.58 8.05
CA LEU A 498 -1.43 8.22 8.62
C LEU A 498 -0.19 7.31 8.54
N LEU A 499 -0.31 6.07 9.04
CA LEU A 499 0.79 5.12 9.13
C LEU A 499 1.28 4.67 7.73
N GLU A 500 0.37 4.47 6.78
CA GLU A 500 0.73 4.24 5.38
C GLU A 500 1.41 5.48 4.77
N GLY A 501 0.89 6.69 5.05
CA GLY A 501 1.38 7.95 4.50
C GLY A 501 2.79 8.36 4.96
N ILE A 502 3.19 7.97 6.17
CA ILE A 502 4.57 8.15 6.69
C ILE A 502 5.48 6.94 6.39
N GLU A 503 4.98 5.96 5.64
CA GLU A 503 5.69 4.73 5.28
C GLU A 503 6.26 3.98 6.49
N VAL A 504 5.42 3.65 7.47
CA VAL A 504 5.82 2.77 8.58
C VAL A 504 6.43 1.48 8.03
N GLY A 505 7.65 1.19 8.46
CA GLY A 505 8.43 0.10 7.93
C GLY A 505 9.84 0.08 8.49
N LYS A 506 10.47 -1.10 8.47
CA LYS A 506 11.85 -1.35 8.92
C LYS A 506 12.90 -0.31 8.52
N PHE A 507 12.71 0.36 7.37
CA PHE A 507 13.72 1.25 6.77
C PHE A 507 13.49 2.75 7.04
N ASN A 508 12.27 3.14 7.41
CA ASN A 508 11.85 4.54 7.44
C ASN A 508 11.35 4.94 8.82
N SER A 509 10.13 4.53 9.17
CA SER A 509 9.40 5.04 10.33
C SER A 509 8.90 3.91 11.23
N ASN A 510 8.86 4.19 12.53
CA ASN A 510 8.26 3.34 13.55
C ASN A 510 7.06 4.07 14.16
N PHE A 511 6.17 3.34 14.82
CA PHE A 511 5.07 3.93 15.56
C PHE A 511 4.90 3.29 16.94
N THR A 512 4.26 4.02 17.85
CA THR A 512 3.87 3.56 19.20
C THR A 512 2.52 4.18 19.52
N LEU A 513 1.60 3.39 20.09
CA LEU A 513 0.28 3.88 20.47
C LEU A 513 0.14 3.86 21.99
N ILE A 514 -0.19 5.00 22.60
CA ILE A 514 -0.41 5.13 24.04
C ILE A 514 -1.82 5.64 24.33
N ASN A 515 -2.44 5.12 25.38
CA ASN A 515 -3.74 5.57 25.85
C ASN A 515 -3.63 6.98 26.44
N GLY A 516 -4.43 7.92 25.94
CA GLY A 516 -4.45 9.30 26.39
C GLY A 516 -5.02 9.51 27.79
N TYR A 517 -5.65 8.50 28.42
CA TYR A 517 -6.20 8.61 29.77
C TYR A 517 -5.19 8.28 30.88
N ASP A 518 -4.42 7.20 30.73
CA ASP A 518 -3.53 6.68 31.78
C ASP A 518 -2.07 6.55 31.32
N GLY A 519 -1.79 6.78 30.04
CA GLY A 519 -0.46 6.63 29.44
C GLY A 519 -0.04 5.18 29.20
N SER A 520 -0.95 4.21 29.33
CA SER A 520 -0.64 2.80 29.06
C SER A 520 -0.31 2.54 27.59
N LEU A 521 0.62 1.62 27.32
CA LEU A 521 0.98 1.22 25.96
C LEU A 521 -0.13 0.35 25.36
N MET A 522 -0.76 0.83 24.29
CA MET A 522 -1.75 0.08 23.53
C MET A 522 -1.08 -0.78 22.45
N ILE A 523 -0.10 -0.21 21.75
CA ILE A 523 0.77 -0.91 20.82
C ILE A 523 2.19 -0.48 21.13
N ASN A 524 3.06 -1.44 21.42
CA ASN A 524 4.47 -1.17 21.66
C ASN A 524 5.14 -0.65 20.38
N SER A 525 6.36 -0.12 20.49
CA SER A 525 7.10 0.37 19.34
C SER A 525 7.26 -0.71 18.28
N SER A 526 6.65 -0.49 17.12
CA SER A 526 6.67 -1.41 15.99
C SER A 526 7.07 -0.71 14.70
N ASN A 527 7.75 -1.48 13.84
CA ASN A 527 8.15 -1.10 12.48
C ASN A 527 7.38 -1.90 11.42
N MET A 528 6.30 -2.59 11.82
CA MET A 528 5.50 -3.43 10.94
C MET A 528 4.06 -2.93 10.90
N LEU A 529 3.62 -2.49 9.71
CA LEU A 529 2.25 -2.02 9.49
C LEU A 529 1.19 -3.08 9.86
N LEU A 530 1.53 -4.37 9.72
CA LEU A 530 0.66 -5.50 10.05
C LEU A 530 0.31 -5.57 11.55
N ASP A 531 1.17 -5.06 12.44
CA ASP A 531 0.88 -5.01 13.88
C ASP A 531 -0.28 -4.05 14.18
N PHE A 532 -0.37 -2.94 13.43
CA PHE A 532 -1.50 -2.03 13.51
C PHE A 532 -2.77 -2.66 12.92
N TYR A 533 -2.69 -3.37 11.80
CA TYR A 533 -3.87 -4.03 11.23
C TYR A 533 -4.40 -5.19 12.06
N SER A 534 -3.56 -5.76 12.92
CA SER A 534 -3.98 -6.74 13.92
C SER A 534 -4.72 -6.11 15.11
N PHE A 535 -4.66 -4.78 15.26
CA PHE A 535 -5.33 -4.05 16.33
C PHE A 535 -6.82 -3.87 16.02
N ASN A 536 -7.68 -4.46 16.86
CA ASN A 536 -9.13 -4.54 16.61
C ASN A 536 -9.99 -3.80 17.64
N ALA A 537 -11.28 -3.67 17.33
CA ALA A 537 -12.25 -2.94 18.16
C ALA A 537 -12.37 -3.50 19.59
N THR A 538 -12.27 -4.82 19.75
CA THR A 538 -12.33 -5.49 21.06
C THR A 538 -11.12 -5.13 21.92
N GLN A 539 -9.92 -5.14 21.33
CA GLN A 539 -8.71 -4.69 22.02
C GLN A 539 -8.81 -3.22 22.39
N TYR A 540 -9.29 -2.36 21.48
CA TYR A 540 -9.51 -0.94 21.76
C TYR A 540 -10.48 -0.71 22.93
N ALA A 541 -11.59 -1.45 22.98
CA ALA A 541 -12.59 -1.33 24.04
C ALA A 541 -12.13 -1.85 25.41
N ASN A 542 -11.08 -2.68 25.47
CA ASN A 542 -10.53 -3.19 26.73
C ASN A 542 -9.70 -2.14 27.49
N PHE A 543 -9.25 -1.07 26.82
CA PHE A 543 -8.51 -0.01 27.47
C PHE A 543 -9.44 0.97 28.20
N THR A 544 -8.94 1.65 29.23
CA THR A 544 -9.71 2.65 29.95
C THR A 544 -10.08 3.81 29.03
N SER A 545 -11.38 4.12 28.96
CA SER A 545 -11.91 5.20 28.13
C SER A 545 -11.72 6.57 28.79
N GLY A 546 -11.20 7.54 28.05
CA GLY A 546 -11.06 8.94 28.48
C GLY A 546 -9.83 9.63 27.89
N PHE A 547 -9.55 10.82 28.40
CA PHE A 547 -8.38 11.62 28.03
C PHE A 547 -7.91 12.48 29.21
N ASP A 548 -6.64 12.38 29.56
CA ASP A 548 -5.95 13.08 30.65
C ASP A 548 -4.49 13.34 30.19
N LEU A 549 -4.31 14.47 29.49
CA LEU A 549 -3.01 14.85 28.93
C LEU A 549 -1.91 14.98 30.00
N PRO A 550 -2.13 15.55 31.20
CA PRO A 550 -1.15 15.54 32.29
C PRO A 550 -0.52 14.17 32.55
N LYS A 551 -1.35 13.13 32.73
CA LYS A 551 -0.86 11.76 32.97
C LYS A 551 -0.19 11.16 31.75
N ALA A 552 -0.77 11.37 30.57
CA ALA A 552 -0.20 10.87 29.32
C ALA A 552 1.20 11.47 29.05
N LEU A 553 1.42 12.76 29.37
CA LEU A 553 2.72 13.42 29.24
C LEU A 553 3.75 12.89 30.25
N GLU A 554 3.33 12.53 31.47
CA GLU A 554 4.22 11.91 32.45
C GLU A 554 4.70 10.52 31.98
N ALA A 555 3.78 9.69 31.48
CA ALA A 555 4.12 8.39 30.91
C ALA A 555 5.01 8.52 29.66
N LEU A 556 4.70 9.46 28.76
CA LEU A 556 5.49 9.78 27.58
C LEU A 556 6.93 10.17 27.96
N ARG A 557 7.09 11.06 28.95
CA ARG A 557 8.40 11.50 29.41
C ARG A 557 9.25 10.31 29.88
N ILE A 558 8.68 9.39 30.65
CA ILE A 558 9.37 8.16 31.09
C ILE A 558 9.81 7.34 29.87
N LEU A 559 8.89 7.10 28.92
CA LEU A 559 9.16 6.34 27.70
C LEU A 559 10.29 6.96 26.86
N GLN A 560 10.28 8.28 26.66
CA GLN A 560 11.30 8.97 25.85
C GLN A 560 12.66 8.96 26.55
N LYS A 561 12.72 9.08 27.88
CA LYS A 561 13.96 8.95 28.65
C LYS A 561 14.56 7.56 28.54
N GLU A 562 13.74 6.52 28.67
CA GLU A 562 14.18 5.13 28.50
C GLU A 562 14.73 4.90 27.09
N ARG A 563 14.05 5.44 26.06
CA ARG A 563 14.52 5.38 24.67
C ARG A 563 15.88 6.06 24.50
N LEU A 564 16.05 7.29 24.99
CA LEU A 564 17.31 8.03 24.87
C LEU A 564 18.46 7.34 25.63
N ASN A 565 18.19 6.79 26.82
CA ASN A 565 19.19 6.01 27.57
C ASN A 565 19.55 4.70 26.85
N LYS A 566 18.59 4.07 26.16
CA LYS A 566 18.87 2.90 25.31
C LYS A 566 19.73 3.28 24.11
N GLU A 567 19.42 4.38 23.43
CA GLU A 567 20.22 4.92 22.33
C GLU A 567 21.67 5.21 22.78
N GLN A 568 21.84 5.80 23.97
CA GLN A 568 23.14 6.01 24.61
C GLN A 568 23.89 4.69 24.84
N SER A 569 23.23 3.69 25.44
CA SER A 569 23.86 2.39 25.73
C SER A 569 24.30 1.62 24.47
N GLN A 570 23.63 1.88 23.35
CA GLN A 570 23.90 1.30 22.04
C GLN A 570 24.84 2.16 21.19
N ASN A 571 25.29 3.30 21.72
CA ASN A 571 26.20 4.24 21.07
C ASN A 571 25.64 4.79 19.74
N ILE A 572 24.33 5.07 19.70
CA ILE A 572 23.62 5.52 18.50
C ILE A 572 23.88 7.02 18.27
N GLY A 573 24.54 7.36 17.16
CA GLY A 573 24.88 8.74 16.81
C GLY A 573 23.90 9.47 15.90
N GLY A 574 22.85 8.79 15.44
CA GLY A 574 21.81 9.34 14.59
C GLY A 574 20.57 8.45 14.63
N SER A 575 19.40 9.06 14.68
CA SER A 575 18.12 8.36 14.87
C SER A 575 17.01 9.04 14.05
N ASN A 576 15.86 8.37 13.95
CA ASN A 576 14.66 8.94 13.34
C ASN A 576 14.18 10.17 14.12
N SER A 577 13.36 11.03 13.51
CA SER A 577 12.74 12.16 14.21
C SER A 577 11.80 11.67 15.30
N ASP A 578 11.92 12.22 16.52
CA ASP A 578 11.01 11.88 17.62
C ASP A 578 9.77 12.77 17.52
N VAL A 579 8.65 12.19 17.09
CA VAL A 579 7.41 12.94 16.83
C VAL A 579 6.31 12.41 17.74
N VAL A 580 5.64 13.31 18.44
CA VAL A 580 4.52 13.00 19.32
C VAL A 580 3.26 13.60 18.72
N LEU A 581 2.28 12.77 18.39
CA LEU A 581 0.98 13.21 17.89
C LEU A 581 -0.08 13.01 18.97
N VAL A 582 -0.63 14.11 19.48
CA VAL A 582 -1.76 14.10 20.42
C VAL A 582 -3.06 14.12 19.63
N LEU A 583 -3.81 13.02 19.69
CA LEU A 583 -5.11 12.83 19.04
C LEU A 583 -6.22 12.98 20.08
N SER A 584 -6.83 14.16 20.13
CA SER A 584 -7.97 14.45 21.00
C SER A 584 -9.29 14.37 20.23
N TYR A 585 -10.38 13.91 20.86
CA TYR A 585 -11.70 13.96 20.24
C TYR A 585 -12.35 15.32 20.49
N THR A 586 -13.24 15.41 21.47
CA THR A 586 -13.84 16.67 21.93
C THR A 586 -13.17 17.23 23.18
N SER A 587 -12.33 16.41 23.82
CA SER A 587 -11.59 16.71 25.05
C SER A 587 -10.68 17.92 24.89
N SER A 588 -10.62 18.74 25.94
CA SER A 588 -9.70 19.88 26.05
C SER A 588 -9.20 19.96 27.48
N ILE A 589 -8.12 20.70 27.70
CA ILE A 589 -7.69 21.03 29.06
C ILE A 589 -8.72 21.98 29.68
N THR A 590 -9.36 21.56 30.76
CA THR A 590 -10.50 22.26 31.36
C THR A 590 -10.11 23.16 32.53
N THR A 591 -8.99 22.90 33.20
CA THR A 591 -8.52 23.69 34.35
C THR A 591 -7.21 24.41 34.06
N ASP A 592 -7.05 25.61 34.60
CA ASP A 592 -5.81 26.38 34.48
C ASP A 592 -4.63 25.66 35.17
N ALA A 593 -4.90 24.91 36.23
CA ALA A 593 -3.89 24.13 36.95
C ALA A 593 -3.32 23.00 36.06
N ASP A 594 -4.18 22.25 35.37
CA ASP A 594 -3.75 21.19 34.45
C ASP A 594 -3.00 21.76 33.25
N LYS A 595 -3.41 22.95 32.79
CA LYS A 595 -2.73 23.65 31.69
C LYS A 595 -1.31 24.06 32.08
N GLU A 596 -1.14 24.68 33.24
CA GLU A 596 0.19 25.05 33.73
C GLU A 596 1.06 23.81 33.98
N TYR A 597 0.47 22.74 34.52
CA TYR A 597 1.18 21.47 34.68
C TYR A 597 1.64 20.88 33.34
N CYS A 598 0.78 20.86 32.31
CA CYS A 598 1.16 20.41 30.97
C CYS A 598 2.29 21.26 30.38
N LEU A 599 2.21 22.59 30.50
CA LEU A 599 3.26 23.50 30.05
C LEU A 599 4.58 23.24 30.77
N GLN A 600 4.54 22.98 32.08
CA GLN A 600 5.71 22.61 32.87
C GLN A 600 6.29 21.26 32.42
N GLN A 601 5.47 20.23 32.21
CA GLN A 601 5.94 18.93 31.73
C GLN A 601 6.56 19.03 30.34
N LEU A 602 5.96 19.79 29.42
CA LEU A 602 6.52 20.02 28.09
C LEU A 602 7.86 20.77 28.13
N ARG A 603 8.01 21.74 29.05
CA ARG A 603 9.32 22.38 29.28
C ARG A 603 10.35 21.35 29.73
N ILE A 604 10.01 20.51 30.71
CA ILE A 604 10.93 19.47 31.20
C ILE A 604 11.28 18.46 30.10
N ILE A 605 10.31 18.02 29.30
CA ILE A 605 10.56 17.12 28.17
C ILE A 605 11.50 17.77 27.15
N ARG A 606 11.33 19.06 26.83
CA ARG A 606 12.26 19.77 25.93
C ARG A 606 13.68 19.90 26.48
N GLU A 607 13.85 19.84 27.81
CA GLU A 607 15.17 19.84 28.42
C GLU A 607 15.82 18.45 28.44
N GLU A 608 15.04 17.41 28.68
CA GLU A 608 15.50 16.02 28.74
C GLU A 608 15.57 15.32 27.38
N VAL A 609 14.76 15.76 26.42
CA VAL A 609 14.64 15.21 25.05
C VAL A 609 14.38 16.37 24.08
N PRO A 610 15.42 17.17 23.75
CA PRO A 610 15.27 18.44 23.03
C PRO A 610 14.88 18.29 21.56
N ASP A 611 14.84 17.06 21.06
CA ASP A 611 14.52 16.75 19.67
C ASP A 611 13.06 16.34 19.44
N SER A 612 12.27 16.18 20.51
CA SER A 612 10.86 15.81 20.41
C SER A 612 10.02 16.94 19.81
N VAL A 613 9.24 16.62 18.78
CA VAL A 613 8.29 17.55 18.15
C VAL A 613 6.87 17.12 18.48
N PHE A 614 6.08 18.04 19.04
CA PHE A 614 4.69 17.78 19.41
C PHE A 614 3.74 18.34 18.36
N LEU A 615 2.86 17.49 17.83
CA LEU A 615 1.79 17.82 16.92
C LEU A 615 0.45 17.55 17.60
N TYR A 616 -0.54 18.38 17.35
CA TYR A 616 -1.86 18.29 17.96
C TYR A 616 -2.93 18.19 16.88
N LEU A 617 -3.75 17.16 16.95
CA LEU A 617 -4.89 16.97 16.09
C LEU A 617 -6.14 16.75 16.94
N THR A 618 -7.20 17.47 16.61
CA THR A 618 -8.46 17.47 17.36
C THR A 618 -9.64 17.39 16.44
N TYR A 619 -10.75 16.83 16.91
CA TYR A 619 -12.04 17.04 16.28
C TYR A 619 -12.57 18.45 16.59
N GLY A 620 -13.06 19.17 15.58
CA GLY A 620 -13.52 20.55 15.72
C GLY A 620 -12.39 21.59 15.66
N SER A 621 -12.51 22.69 16.41
CA SER A 621 -11.52 23.78 16.33
C SER A 621 -10.16 23.40 16.92
N LYS A 622 -9.09 23.65 16.14
CA LYS A 622 -7.69 23.49 16.54
C LYS A 622 -7.21 24.54 17.55
N ASP A 623 -7.93 25.64 17.72
CA ASP A 623 -7.52 26.76 18.57
C ASP A 623 -7.37 26.36 20.05
N LYS A 624 -8.06 25.28 20.46
CA LYS A 624 -7.94 24.67 21.80
C LYS A 624 -6.51 24.29 22.18
N TRP A 625 -5.65 24.03 21.20
CA TRP A 625 -4.26 23.60 21.43
C TRP A 625 -3.23 24.70 21.14
N SER A 626 -3.69 25.89 20.74
CA SER A 626 -2.82 27.00 20.33
C SER A 626 -1.87 27.48 21.43
N ASP A 627 -2.32 27.45 22.69
CA ASP A 627 -1.54 27.88 23.86
C ASP A 627 -0.43 26.89 24.28
N ILE A 628 -0.48 25.65 23.78
CA ILE A 628 0.41 24.55 24.19
C ILE A 628 1.33 24.14 23.04
N ALA A 629 0.84 24.25 21.80
CA ALA A 629 1.63 24.02 20.60
C ALA A 629 2.83 24.96 20.50
N ALA A 630 3.97 24.45 20.03
CA ALA A 630 5.15 25.29 19.81
C ALA A 630 4.92 26.32 18.69
N ASN A 631 4.27 25.89 17.62
CA ASN A 631 3.77 26.77 16.56
C ASN A 631 2.31 26.40 16.23
N SER A 632 1.37 27.25 16.61
CA SER A 632 -0.06 27.02 16.40
C SER A 632 -0.45 26.91 14.92
N THR A 633 0.31 27.53 14.01
CA THR A 633 -0.01 27.50 12.57
C THR A 633 0.38 26.17 11.93
N THR A 634 1.54 25.61 12.30
CA THR A 634 2.12 24.42 11.63
C THR A 634 1.96 23.12 12.41
N ASP A 635 1.73 23.19 13.72
CA ASP A 635 1.75 22.02 14.60
C ASP A 635 0.35 21.70 15.17
N THR A 636 -0.69 22.44 14.76
CA THR A 636 -2.08 22.15 15.12
C THR A 636 -2.95 21.92 13.90
N PHE A 637 -3.81 20.91 14.00
CA PHE A 637 -4.64 20.40 12.92
C PHE A 637 -6.05 20.14 13.42
N ALA A 638 -7.03 20.20 12.53
CA ALA A 638 -8.44 19.99 12.84
C ALA A 638 -9.03 18.91 11.92
N ILE A 639 -9.82 18.01 12.50
CA ILE A 639 -10.70 17.09 11.79
C ILE A 639 -12.11 17.68 11.84
N THR A 640 -12.69 17.97 10.67
CA THR A 640 -14.02 18.57 10.54
C THR A 640 -15.07 17.61 10.00
N ALA A 641 -14.66 16.51 9.35
CA ALA A 641 -15.54 15.51 8.77
C ALA A 641 -15.34 14.13 9.42
N THR A 642 -16.43 13.41 9.65
CA THR A 642 -16.44 12.04 10.17
C THR A 642 -16.56 10.98 9.07
N SER A 643 -16.61 11.39 7.80
CA SER A 643 -16.75 10.49 6.66
C SER A 643 -15.41 9.80 6.36
N THR A 644 -15.45 8.54 5.93
CA THR A 644 -14.26 7.78 5.49
C THR A 644 -13.71 8.28 4.15
N THR A 645 -14.47 9.09 3.42
CA THR A 645 -14.11 9.67 2.12
C THR A 645 -13.27 10.95 2.26
N ASP A 646 -13.49 11.75 3.32
CA ASP A 646 -12.77 13.01 3.59
C ASP A 646 -11.52 12.83 4.50
N THR A 647 -11.19 11.59 4.86
CA THR A 647 -10.02 11.30 5.72
C THR A 647 -8.70 11.70 5.04
N LEU A 648 -8.59 11.51 3.73
CA LEU A 648 -7.35 11.78 2.98
C LEU A 648 -7.03 13.28 2.89
N THR A 649 -8.03 14.13 2.67
CA THR A 649 -7.84 15.59 2.62
C THR A 649 -7.43 16.16 3.98
N THR A 650 -7.94 15.55 5.05
CA THR A 650 -7.66 15.97 6.44
C THR A 650 -6.29 15.49 6.94
N ILE A 651 -5.83 14.31 6.53
CA ILE A 651 -4.58 13.71 7.01
C ILE A 651 -3.33 14.23 6.28
N ASN A 652 -3.46 14.60 5.00
CA ASN A 652 -2.32 15.02 4.17
C ASN A 652 -1.48 16.13 4.82
N PRO A 653 -2.06 17.21 5.41
CA PRO A 653 -1.27 18.23 6.11
C PRO A 653 -0.44 17.68 7.28
N VAL A 654 -0.96 16.71 8.04
CA VAL A 654 -0.24 16.07 9.15
C VAL A 654 0.93 15.25 8.61
N ILE A 655 0.69 14.43 7.57
CA ILE A 655 1.74 13.63 6.92
C ILE A 655 2.83 14.54 6.35
N SER A 656 2.46 15.61 5.64
CA SER A 656 3.39 16.60 5.10
C SER A 656 4.22 17.25 6.20
N ARG A 657 3.59 17.61 7.34
CA ARG A 657 4.32 18.16 8.48
C ARG A 657 5.32 17.16 9.06
N ILE A 658 4.94 15.89 9.21
CA ILE A 658 5.84 14.84 9.73
C ILE A 658 7.04 14.65 8.78
N LYS A 659 6.80 14.62 7.47
CA LYS A 659 7.86 14.53 6.46
C LYS A 659 8.86 15.69 6.57
N GLN A 660 8.40 16.90 6.88
CA GLN A 660 9.28 18.06 7.03
C GLN A 660 10.20 18.01 8.27
N ILE A 661 9.96 17.11 9.24
CA ILE A 661 10.76 17.03 10.47
C ILE A 661 12.05 16.24 10.19
N PRO A 662 13.24 16.86 10.29
CA PRO A 662 14.50 16.18 9.98
C PRO A 662 14.86 15.08 11.00
N LYS A 663 15.64 14.10 10.55
CA LYS A 663 16.27 13.09 11.42
C LYS A 663 17.15 13.74 12.47
N ARG A 664 17.35 13.06 13.60
CA ARG A 664 18.14 13.57 14.72
C ARG A 664 19.61 13.18 14.55
N LEU A 665 20.50 14.15 14.69
CA LEU A 665 21.92 13.90 14.98
C LEU A 665 22.09 14.04 16.49
N ILE A 666 22.51 12.96 17.12
CA ILE A 666 22.59 12.85 18.57
C ILE A 666 24.04 12.55 18.93
N ASN A 667 24.54 13.22 19.95
CA ASN A 667 25.78 12.79 20.57
C ASN A 667 25.51 11.49 21.33
N SER A 668 26.05 10.39 20.82
CA SER A 668 25.86 9.02 21.34
C SER A 668 26.25 8.85 22.80
N ALA A 669 27.10 9.72 23.34
CA ALA A 669 27.43 9.72 24.76
C ALA A 669 26.28 10.28 25.63
N CYS A 670 25.37 11.09 25.09
CA CYS A 670 24.29 11.73 25.86
C CYS A 670 23.14 10.77 26.13
N GLY A 671 22.87 10.53 27.42
CA GLY A 671 21.60 10.00 27.90
C GLY A 671 20.68 11.12 28.40
N ALA A 672 19.53 10.75 28.95
CA ALA A 672 18.53 11.70 29.47
C ALA A 672 19.04 12.59 30.62
N SER A 673 20.16 12.22 31.27
CA SER A 673 20.80 13.02 32.33
C SER A 673 21.78 14.09 31.82
N PHE A 674 22.12 14.10 30.53
CA PHE A 674 23.09 15.03 29.90
C PHE A 674 24.44 15.16 30.63
N SER A 675 24.92 14.09 31.28
CA SER A 675 26.06 14.16 32.22
C SER A 675 27.44 13.87 31.61
N SER A 676 27.54 13.47 30.34
CA SER A 676 28.81 13.04 29.71
C SER A 676 29.46 14.11 28.82
N THR A 677 30.79 14.14 28.78
CA THR A 677 31.59 14.91 27.81
C THR A 677 32.14 14.00 26.70
N GLY A 678 32.31 14.57 25.50
CA GLY A 678 32.26 13.86 24.22
C GLY A 678 33.26 12.73 23.96
N SER A 679 32.78 11.73 23.24
CA SER A 679 33.55 10.75 22.47
C SER A 679 33.34 10.95 20.97
N THR A 680 34.33 10.60 20.16
CA THR A 680 34.16 10.44 18.72
C THR A 680 33.22 9.29 18.43
N ALA A 681 32.15 9.54 17.68
CA ALA A 681 31.29 8.48 17.19
C ALA A 681 30.89 8.73 15.74
N SER A 682 30.49 7.65 15.09
CA SER A 682 30.11 7.64 13.70
C SER A 682 28.98 6.65 13.49
N PHE A 683 28.08 6.96 12.56
CA PHE A 683 27.08 6.03 12.11
C PHE A 683 27.00 6.04 10.58
N VAL A 684 26.53 4.92 10.04
CA VAL A 684 26.32 4.73 8.61
C VAL A 684 24.86 4.98 8.30
N ASP A 685 24.58 5.72 7.24
CA ASP A 685 23.24 5.84 6.67
C ASP A 685 23.31 5.71 5.14
N TYR A 686 22.15 5.55 4.52
CA TYR A 686 21.97 5.26 3.12
C TYR A 686 20.94 6.20 2.52
N VAL A 687 21.19 6.71 1.32
CA VAL A 687 20.22 7.54 0.58
C VAL A 687 19.91 6.87 -0.75
N GLU A 688 18.66 6.89 -1.16
CA GLU A 688 18.25 6.37 -2.47
C GLU A 688 18.69 7.31 -3.60
N PRO A 689 18.88 6.82 -4.83
CA PRO A 689 19.08 7.69 -5.99
C PRO A 689 17.91 8.67 -6.14
N SER A 690 18.21 9.93 -6.45
CA SER A 690 17.25 11.05 -6.48
C SER A 690 16.60 11.42 -5.14
N GLY A 691 16.93 10.71 -4.06
CA GLY A 691 16.43 10.99 -2.72
C GLY A 691 17.30 11.99 -1.96
N ILE A 692 16.71 12.57 -0.93
CA ILE A 692 17.37 13.47 0.02
C ILE A 692 17.02 13.05 1.45
N LYS A 693 18.02 13.06 2.34
CA LYS A 693 17.81 12.89 3.78
C LYS A 693 18.19 14.17 4.50
N TYR A 694 17.28 14.64 5.35
CA TYR A 694 17.51 15.81 6.19
C TYR A 694 17.81 15.42 7.63
N TYR A 695 18.70 16.18 8.25
CA TYR A 695 19.19 15.97 9.59
C TYR A 695 19.20 17.30 10.36
N ARG A 696 18.98 17.21 11.66
CA ARG A 696 19.06 18.32 12.61
C ARG A 696 19.96 17.92 13.78
N LEU A 697 20.94 18.75 14.07
CA LEU A 697 21.73 18.68 15.31
C LEU A 697 21.27 19.81 16.24
N ASN A 698 20.76 19.41 17.41
CA ASN A 698 20.28 20.33 18.43
C ASN A 698 21.42 21.09 19.11
N PRO A 699 21.25 22.38 19.46
CA PRO A 699 22.20 23.14 20.28
C PRO A 699 22.62 22.44 21.58
N ASN A 700 21.75 21.64 22.19
CA ASN A 700 22.09 20.89 23.41
C ASN A 700 23.28 19.93 23.25
N TYR A 701 23.66 19.60 22.01
CA TYR A 701 24.77 18.70 21.70
C TYR A 701 26.09 19.40 21.33
N PHE A 702 26.13 20.73 21.25
CA PHE A 702 27.36 21.48 20.93
C PHE A 702 27.50 22.77 21.76
N SER A 703 28.74 23.16 22.08
CA SER A 703 29.01 24.23 23.05
C SER A 703 29.59 25.50 22.40
N THR A 704 30.21 26.37 23.21
CA THR A 704 31.01 27.51 22.75
C THR A 704 32.27 27.07 21.99
N ASP A 705 32.82 25.89 22.30
CA ASP A 705 33.93 25.32 21.55
C ASP A 705 33.47 24.79 20.19
N THR A 706 34.36 24.86 19.20
CA THR A 706 34.04 24.44 17.83
C THR A 706 33.88 22.92 17.74
N ALA A 707 32.63 22.47 17.62
CA ALA A 707 32.30 21.10 17.27
C ALA A 707 32.42 20.89 15.76
N THR A 708 32.70 19.66 15.33
CA THR A 708 32.83 19.34 13.89
C THR A 708 31.98 18.15 13.52
N VAL A 709 31.17 18.29 12.47
CA VAL A 709 30.42 17.20 11.85
C VAL A 709 31.08 16.87 10.51
N LYS A 710 31.31 15.59 10.24
CA LYS A 710 31.99 15.10 9.05
C LYS A 710 31.08 14.16 8.27
N VAL A 711 30.95 14.39 6.97
CA VAL A 711 30.22 13.50 6.05
C VAL A 711 31.20 12.90 5.06
N GLN A 712 31.23 11.57 5.00
CA GLN A 712 32.11 10.81 4.11
C GLN A 712 31.29 9.86 3.25
N GLY A 713 31.43 9.96 1.93
CA GLY A 713 30.82 9.01 1.00
C GLY A 713 31.62 7.71 0.89
N ALA A 714 30.94 6.60 0.58
CA ALA A 714 31.58 5.30 0.39
C ALA A 714 32.13 5.07 -1.04
N GLY A 715 32.08 6.08 -1.91
CA GLY A 715 32.43 5.94 -3.33
C GLY A 715 31.38 5.23 -4.19
N TRP A 716 30.14 5.07 -3.70
CA TRP A 716 29.07 4.36 -4.39
C TRP A 716 28.30 5.24 -5.41
N GLY A 717 28.73 6.50 -5.58
CA GLY A 717 28.08 7.52 -6.39
C GLY A 717 28.44 8.91 -5.86
N TYR A 718 27.92 9.96 -6.49
CA TYR A 718 28.06 11.33 -6.00
C TYR A 718 26.97 11.68 -4.99
N LEU A 719 27.39 12.28 -3.87
CA LEU A 719 26.52 12.81 -2.84
C LEU A 719 26.64 14.33 -2.82
N ASN A 720 25.51 15.03 -2.76
CA ASN A 720 25.49 16.46 -2.51
C ASN A 720 25.13 16.71 -1.05
N VAL A 721 26.03 17.35 -0.32
CA VAL A 721 25.87 17.62 1.12
C VAL A 721 25.64 19.11 1.30
N CYS A 722 24.47 19.50 1.82
CA CYS A 722 24.14 20.91 2.07
C CYS A 722 23.95 21.18 3.56
N THR A 723 24.30 22.38 4.01
CA THR A 723 24.17 22.80 5.41
C THR A 723 23.55 24.18 5.55
N SER A 724 22.81 24.41 6.64
CA SER A 724 22.26 25.71 6.99
C SER A 724 22.06 25.85 8.51
N ARG A 725 21.94 27.09 8.99
CA ARG A 725 21.58 27.44 10.37
C ARG A 725 20.14 27.96 10.49
N SER A 726 19.54 28.36 9.38
CA SER A 726 18.19 28.93 9.33
C SER A 726 17.19 28.06 8.56
N VAL A 727 17.62 27.43 7.46
CA VAL A 727 16.76 26.61 6.59
C VAL A 727 16.68 25.18 7.12
N VAL A 728 15.47 24.73 7.49
CA VAL A 728 15.23 23.38 8.06
C VAL A 728 15.57 22.26 7.08
N GLN A 729 15.25 22.46 5.80
CA GLN A 729 15.47 21.51 4.71
C GLN A 729 16.42 22.11 3.65
N PRO A 730 17.72 22.27 3.96
CA PRO A 730 18.66 22.89 3.02
C PRO A 730 18.80 22.03 1.75
N ASN A 731 18.68 22.63 0.58
CA ASN A 731 18.93 21.97 -0.70
C ASN A 731 19.74 22.88 -1.65
N SER A 732 20.21 22.36 -2.78
CA SER A 732 21.02 23.12 -3.74
C SER A 732 20.28 24.29 -4.40
N THR A 733 18.95 24.32 -4.31
CA THR A 733 18.08 25.37 -4.86
C THR A 733 17.62 26.38 -3.80
N SER A 734 18.02 26.21 -2.55
CA SER A 734 17.59 27.04 -1.42
C SER A 734 18.25 28.44 -1.46
N PRO A 735 17.63 29.46 -0.84
CA PRO A 735 18.12 30.84 -0.84
C PRO A 735 19.47 31.02 -0.13
N ASN A 736 19.95 32.27 -0.12
CA ASN A 736 21.23 32.74 0.43
C ASN A 736 21.42 32.47 1.96
N ASP A 737 21.60 31.21 2.38
CA ASP A 737 22.16 30.78 3.68
C ASP A 737 22.44 29.26 3.68
N VAL A 738 22.70 28.69 2.50
CA VAL A 738 22.95 27.26 2.30
C VAL A 738 24.30 27.06 1.65
N SER A 739 25.14 26.22 2.26
CA SER A 739 26.43 25.82 1.72
C SER A 739 26.37 24.35 1.30
N CYS A 740 26.58 24.08 0.00
CA CYS A 740 26.54 22.73 -0.57
C CYS A 740 27.91 22.30 -1.11
N THR A 741 28.30 21.05 -0.90
CA THR A 741 29.53 20.45 -1.41
C THR A 741 29.27 19.04 -1.92
N SER A 742 29.86 18.69 -3.07
CA SER A 742 29.81 17.33 -3.61
C SER A 742 30.88 16.43 -2.95
N VAL A 743 30.47 15.22 -2.59
CA VAL A 743 31.26 14.21 -1.88
C VAL A 743 31.15 12.87 -2.59
N THR A 744 32.29 12.19 -2.77
CA THR A 744 32.35 10.82 -3.33
C THR A 744 33.02 9.86 -2.36
N THR A 745 34.34 9.94 -2.24
CA THR A 745 35.18 9.20 -1.27
C THR A 745 35.87 10.14 -0.27
N ASN A 746 35.86 11.44 -0.56
CA ASN A 746 36.37 12.49 0.31
C ASN A 746 35.49 12.69 1.54
N THR A 747 36.03 13.42 2.53
CA THR A 747 35.30 13.82 3.73
C THR A 747 35.04 15.32 3.69
N HIS A 748 33.79 15.72 3.82
CA HIS A 748 33.41 17.11 4.01
C HIS A 748 33.25 17.39 5.52
N SER A 749 33.96 18.40 6.04
CA SER A 749 33.95 18.76 7.45
C SER A 749 33.23 20.09 7.66
N ILE A 750 32.33 20.11 8.62
CA ILE A 750 31.44 21.23 8.93
C ILE A 750 31.70 21.64 10.37
N SER A 751 32.25 22.83 10.56
CA SER A 751 32.54 23.38 11.89
C SER A 751 31.34 24.19 12.39
N ILE A 752 30.94 23.97 13.64
CA ILE A 752 29.82 24.65 14.28
C ILE A 752 30.19 25.15 15.68
N SER A 753 29.66 26.30 16.06
CA SER A 753 29.80 26.87 17.40
C SER A 753 28.56 27.68 17.77
N CYS A 754 28.36 27.89 19.08
CA CYS A 754 27.37 28.84 19.63
C CYS A 754 28.02 30.13 20.15
N SER A 755 29.17 30.54 19.57
CA SER A 755 29.92 31.72 20.02
C SER A 755 29.07 33.00 19.92
N GLY A 756 28.92 33.72 21.04
CA GLY A 756 28.21 35.02 21.09
C GLY A 756 26.76 34.97 21.60
N VAL A 757 26.32 33.83 22.14
CA VAL A 757 24.96 33.66 22.69
C VAL A 757 25.02 33.28 24.18
N ASP A 758 24.29 34.02 25.03
CA ASP A 758 24.31 33.83 26.49
C ASP A 758 23.58 32.55 26.96
N LEU A 759 22.58 32.09 26.19
CA LEU A 759 21.73 30.96 26.54
C LEU A 759 21.66 29.97 25.38
N ILE A 760 21.80 28.68 25.68
CA ILE A 760 21.87 27.62 24.66
C ILE A 760 20.60 27.54 23.79
N HIS A 761 19.43 27.84 24.36
CA HIS A 761 18.16 27.84 23.63
C HIS A 761 18.04 28.97 22.59
N ARG A 762 18.92 29.99 22.63
CA ARG A 762 19.00 31.05 21.61
C ARG A 762 19.98 30.72 20.49
N CYS A 763 20.79 29.67 20.65
CA CYS A 763 21.65 29.20 19.59
C CYS A 763 20.82 28.47 18.53
N GLN A 764 21.09 28.75 17.26
CA GLN A 764 20.40 28.07 16.16
C GLN A 764 20.90 26.61 16.04
N PRO A 765 20.05 25.66 15.65
CA PRO A 765 20.49 24.29 15.31
C PRO A 765 21.33 24.27 14.03
N LEU A 766 22.03 23.15 13.79
CA LEU A 766 22.59 22.85 12.47
C LEU A 766 21.60 21.97 11.71
N TYR A 767 21.23 22.40 10.51
CA TYR A 767 20.52 21.58 9.54
C TYR A 767 21.49 21.10 8.47
N LEU A 768 21.38 19.82 8.14
CA LEU A 768 22.22 19.12 7.18
C LEU A 768 21.33 18.32 6.23
N SER A 769 21.65 18.30 4.95
CA SER A 769 21.05 17.37 4.00
C SER A 769 22.11 16.59 3.23
N VAL A 770 21.78 15.36 2.90
CA VAL A 770 22.58 14.48 2.05
C VAL A 770 21.67 13.97 0.95
N ALA A 771 21.96 14.36 -0.29
CA ALA A 771 21.21 13.98 -1.48
C ALA A 771 22.07 13.14 -2.43
N ALA A 772 21.46 12.22 -3.16
CA ALA A 772 22.12 11.47 -4.24
C ALA A 772 21.50 11.82 -5.59
N ASN A 773 22.34 12.01 -6.60
CA ASN A 773 21.88 12.34 -7.95
C ASN A 773 21.42 11.09 -8.72
N ALA A 774 20.43 11.27 -9.59
CA ALA A 774 19.88 10.21 -10.46
C ALA A 774 20.84 9.77 -11.57
N SER A 775 21.65 10.72 -12.06
CA SER A 775 22.36 10.66 -13.35
C SER A 775 23.61 9.77 -13.35
N ASP A 776 23.94 9.15 -12.22
CA ASP A 776 25.12 8.30 -12.07
C ASP A 776 24.83 6.88 -12.56
N SER A 777 25.85 6.16 -13.02
CA SER A 777 25.73 4.73 -13.33
C SER A 777 25.13 3.96 -12.15
N VAL A 778 24.07 3.18 -12.39
CA VAL A 778 23.44 2.37 -11.35
C VAL A 778 24.49 1.43 -10.75
N SER A 779 24.61 1.46 -9.43
CA SER A 779 25.58 0.66 -8.67
C SER A 779 24.81 -0.13 -7.63
N TYR A 780 24.91 -1.46 -7.68
CA TYR A 780 24.14 -2.40 -6.86
C TYR A 780 24.91 -2.89 -5.63
N GLN A 781 25.55 -1.97 -4.90
CA GLN A 781 26.44 -2.32 -3.79
C GLN A 781 25.72 -2.49 -2.45
N CYS A 782 24.44 -2.12 -2.36
CA CYS A 782 23.66 -2.28 -1.13
C CYS A 782 23.02 -3.68 -1.06
N THR A 783 23.73 -4.64 -0.47
CA THR A 783 23.28 -6.04 -0.40
C THR A 783 22.76 -6.48 0.96
N ASP A 784 22.98 -5.70 2.02
CA ASP A 784 22.52 -6.05 3.37
C ASP A 784 21.01 -5.82 3.52
N ALA A 785 20.25 -6.91 3.54
CA ALA A 785 18.80 -6.91 3.71
C ALA A 785 18.29 -6.26 5.01
N ASN A 786 19.14 -6.05 6.01
CA ASN A 786 18.75 -5.38 7.24
C ASN A 786 18.72 -3.87 7.15
N VAL A 787 19.47 -3.29 6.20
CA VAL A 787 19.65 -1.84 6.11
C VAL A 787 19.28 -1.31 4.73
N CYS A 788 19.51 -2.10 3.68
CA CYS A 788 19.22 -1.74 2.30
C CYS A 788 17.74 -1.95 1.97
N ARG A 789 16.98 -0.85 1.86
CA ARG A 789 15.65 -0.88 1.26
C ARG A 789 15.73 -1.30 -0.20
N TYR A 790 16.70 -0.75 -0.94
CA TYR A 790 16.93 -1.05 -2.36
C TYR A 790 18.41 -1.38 -2.64
N PRO A 791 18.71 -2.18 -3.68
CA PRO A 791 20.10 -2.54 -4.02
C PRO A 791 20.99 -1.37 -4.47
N ASP A 792 20.37 -0.30 -4.99
CA ASP A 792 21.04 0.86 -5.58
C ASP A 792 21.29 2.02 -4.61
N MET A 793 20.95 1.85 -3.33
CA MET A 793 21.16 2.87 -2.31
C MET A 793 22.65 3.23 -2.13
N ARG A 794 22.91 4.52 -1.85
CA ARG A 794 24.25 5.08 -1.69
C ARG A 794 24.61 5.16 -0.21
N LYS A 795 25.72 4.52 0.17
CA LYS A 795 26.24 4.53 1.54
C LYS A 795 27.05 5.79 1.83
N PHE A 796 26.83 6.38 3.00
CA PHE A 796 27.68 7.41 3.57
C PHE A 796 27.81 7.23 5.08
N THR A 797 28.83 7.87 5.65
CA THR A 797 29.10 7.87 7.08
C THR A 797 29.05 9.29 7.59
N ILE A 798 28.29 9.52 8.66
CA ILE A 798 28.34 10.76 9.43
C ILE A 798 29.15 10.47 10.68
N SER A 799 30.15 11.30 10.94
CA SER A 799 30.96 11.25 12.16
C SER A 799 31.06 12.63 12.77
N TYR A 800 31.40 12.71 14.05
CA TYR A 800 31.48 13.98 14.75
C TYR A 800 32.59 13.99 15.80
N ASP A 801 33.14 15.18 16.01
CA ASP A 801 34.20 15.49 16.96
C ASP A 801 33.74 16.62 17.89
N ASN A 802 34.14 16.53 19.18
CA ASN A 802 33.91 17.55 20.20
C ASN A 802 32.44 17.92 20.45
N LEU A 803 31.50 16.98 20.25
CA LEU A 803 30.14 17.15 20.74
C LEU A 803 30.10 17.07 22.27
N VAL A 804 29.17 17.80 22.89
CA VAL A 804 28.96 17.83 24.34
C VAL A 804 27.54 17.38 24.67
N CYS A 805 27.24 17.24 25.96
CA CYS A 805 25.88 17.14 26.46
C CYS A 805 25.64 18.33 27.38
N ARG A 806 24.72 19.24 27.01
CA ARG A 806 24.29 20.34 27.89
C ARG A 806 22.76 20.39 27.94
N SER A 807 22.23 20.50 29.15
CA SER A 807 20.86 20.92 29.39
C SER A 807 20.85 22.35 29.94
N SER A 808 19.77 23.09 29.69
CA SER A 808 19.56 24.44 30.24
C SER A 808 19.47 24.46 31.77
N ALA A 809 19.26 23.32 32.41
CA ALA A 809 19.12 23.19 33.87
C ALA A 809 20.46 23.23 34.64
N SER A 810 21.60 23.03 33.97
CA SER A 810 22.88 22.82 34.67
C SER A 810 23.63 24.10 35.08
N THR A 811 23.02 25.28 34.97
CA THR A 811 23.65 26.54 35.43
C THR A 811 22.70 27.44 36.21
N PHE A 812 22.01 26.91 37.22
CA PHE A 812 21.87 27.70 38.45
C PHE A 812 23.13 27.48 39.29
N PHE A 813 24.23 28.12 38.89
CA PHE A 813 25.18 28.57 39.90
C PHE A 813 24.42 29.61 40.71
N PHE A 814 23.70 29.18 41.75
CA PHE A 814 23.52 30.04 42.90
C PHE A 814 24.94 30.38 43.34
N ALA A 815 25.45 31.52 42.89
CA ALA A 815 26.70 32.05 43.39
C ALA A 815 26.53 32.05 44.92
N PRO A 816 27.34 31.28 45.67
CA PRO A 816 27.22 31.27 47.13
C PRO A 816 27.37 32.68 47.71
N LEU A 817 27.93 33.60 46.93
CA LEU A 817 28.00 35.04 47.16
C LEU A 817 26.63 35.72 47.33
N VAL A 818 25.56 35.33 46.60
CA VAL A 818 24.23 35.95 46.76
C VAL A 818 23.51 35.48 48.03
N LEU A 819 23.71 34.21 48.41
CA LEU A 819 23.23 33.68 49.70
C LEU A 819 24.01 34.30 50.86
N VAL A 820 25.33 34.47 50.74
CA VAL A 820 26.17 35.14 51.75
C VAL A 820 25.80 36.63 51.86
N VAL A 821 25.54 37.33 50.75
CA VAL A 821 25.12 38.74 50.77
C VAL A 821 23.71 38.90 51.36
N SER A 822 22.76 38.01 51.08
CA SER A 822 21.44 38.02 51.75
C SER A 822 21.53 37.67 53.24
N PHE A 823 22.50 36.84 53.65
CA PHE A 823 22.75 36.56 55.06
C PHE A 823 23.38 37.75 55.78
N ILE A 824 24.30 38.47 55.12
CA ILE A 824 24.95 39.66 55.69
C ILE A 824 23.97 40.84 55.77
N ILE A 825 23.10 41.03 54.78
CA ILE A 825 22.10 42.12 54.77
C ILE A 825 20.98 41.88 55.80
N ASN A 826 20.69 40.64 56.21
CA ASN A 826 19.75 40.37 57.31
C ASN A 826 20.39 40.48 58.71
N PHE A 827 21.71 40.64 58.80
CA PHE A 827 22.46 40.77 60.06
C PHE A 827 23.08 42.16 60.27
N MET A 828 22.81 43.11 59.37
CA MET A 828 22.99 44.55 59.58
C MET A 828 21.62 45.20 59.79
#